data_AF-A0A4S9F275-F1
#
_entry.id   AF-A0A4S9F275-F1
#
_cell.length_a   1.000
_cell.length_b   1.000
_cell.length_c   1.000
_cell.angle_alpha   90.00
_cell.angle_beta   90.00
_cell.angle_gamma   90.00
#
_symmetry.space_group_name_H-M   'P 1'
#
loop_
_entity.id
_entity.type
_entity.pdbx_description
1 polymer ?
#
loop_
_entity_poly.entity_id
_entity_poly.type
_entity_poly.pdbx_seq_one_letter_code
_entity_poly.pdbx_strand_id
1 'polypeptide(L)'
;MATPSKPPARAPSLTVERDEEILELHQRLAIRGKAVENLWKGNNKLQAELERLREYSTPDSEKTYPMSPYDNFIDYRDLANQHRQKIHQLHQQSRMEREAKDAKIVELEKQVRDLEEYIGKKESDLLYYQGRCTKVWEEATIADAQLGRMSQKVMRLEVEAHASKRVHKSKDDHVELLERELKTARLASTQHTALSRGVPVQDGTTKWVLDSQQDEISVTVSRVPSKLDSVVDYLIESIAETKEKLRELETARNRHGRDPTMQGQNLGDLVKLINAQHQRAVMPPERAREQNYDEAHENRGSSSASATEYLGTPRATPDCPSPSHAISTTLMYTLKPLSTPSSNLASASSTLSTTAIMAPNTPIPFSEPPYLSGLPSPYYSASHLEWQKKCRAFITEHLTQHAMEWETAETVPEHVFHDFSKANMLLPSLPAPLPVERLKSLGIHDILGLPVEEFDYFHNAIYTDEMLRSGLAGPSGSLTTGMAFGVPPIFKFGSKELQDRFLPDLLTGKKRACIAITEPDAGSDVANIQATAVKSKDGKTYTINGTKKWITNGIWSEVSCMAVRTGGPGPGGLSLMVVPLKGHEGVSMRRLKVSGQISAGTTYIELDDVVVPADNLIGEEGMGMKYIMTNFNHERLTIAIGCARQARVALSAAFEYCLKREAFGKSLMDQPVVRHRLAKCGAQLEAQWSWTESFVYAMIKLPKKDADVELGGLTAAAKAQAGVVLMECAQCAVLLFGGNGFTRSGKGEIAEKMWREVPGNRIPGGSEDVLFDLSIRQLVKNYQNKTKMLERPRGSSKL
;
A
#
# COMPACT_ATOMS: atom_id res chain seq x y z
N MET A 1 15.61 -26.72 31.75
CA MET A 1 14.29 -26.17 32.11
C MET A 1 14.52 -24.84 32.83
N ALA A 2 13.84 -23.76 32.43
CA ALA A 2 13.77 -22.51 33.19
C ALA A 2 12.46 -21.81 32.81
N THR A 3 11.75 -21.29 33.80
CA THR A 3 10.40 -20.71 33.66
C THR A 3 10.42 -19.30 33.06
N PRO A 4 9.39 -18.88 32.29
CA PRO A 4 9.31 -17.50 31.79
C PRO A 4 8.98 -16.53 32.93
N SER A 5 9.89 -15.59 33.20
CA SER A 5 9.64 -14.47 34.10
C SER A 5 8.64 -13.46 33.51
N LYS A 6 7.80 -12.87 34.36
CA LYS A 6 6.84 -11.81 33.97
C LYS A 6 7.53 -10.65 33.22
N PRO A 7 6.84 -9.98 32.27
CA PRO A 7 7.35 -8.75 31.68
C PRO A 7 7.40 -7.62 32.71
N PRO A 8 8.40 -6.72 32.65
CA PRO A 8 8.51 -5.57 33.54
C PRO A 8 7.47 -4.48 33.20
N ALA A 9 7.10 -3.68 34.21
CA ALA A 9 6.21 -2.54 34.02
C ALA A 9 6.90 -1.45 33.17
N ARG A 10 6.14 -0.80 32.28
CA ARG A 10 6.62 0.37 31.53
C ARG A 10 6.86 1.54 32.49
N ALA A 11 7.99 2.22 32.35
CA ALA A 11 8.11 3.60 32.81
C ALA A 11 7.18 4.49 31.96
N PRO A 12 6.45 5.45 32.55
CA PRO A 12 5.58 6.34 31.79
C PRO A 12 6.41 7.26 30.89
N SER A 13 6.18 7.19 29.60
CA SER A 13 6.68 8.17 28.64
C SER A 13 5.77 9.39 28.68
N LEU A 14 6.33 10.59 28.89
CA LEU A 14 5.65 11.89 28.91
C LEU A 14 4.78 12.19 27.68
N THR A 15 4.99 11.49 26.56
CA THR A 15 4.11 11.52 25.38
C THR A 15 2.81 10.76 25.62
N VAL A 16 2.85 9.54 26.17
CA VAL A 16 1.67 8.70 26.42
C VAL A 16 0.73 9.33 27.45
N GLU A 17 1.24 9.96 28.52
CA GLU A 17 0.39 10.68 29.48
C GLU A 17 -0.36 11.87 28.84
N ARG A 18 0.24 12.52 27.83
CA ARG A 18 -0.41 13.61 27.06
C ARG A 18 -1.33 13.10 25.96
N ASP A 19 -0.98 11.99 25.31
CA ASP A 19 -1.83 11.32 24.32
C ASP A 19 -3.12 10.79 24.99
N GLU A 20 -3.02 10.29 26.22
CA GLU A 20 -4.19 9.89 27.03
C GLU A 20 -5.06 11.09 27.47
N GLU A 21 -4.45 12.23 27.86
CA GLU A 21 -5.17 13.48 28.16
C GLU A 21 -5.96 13.99 26.93
N ILE A 22 -5.33 14.00 25.75
CA ILE A 22 -5.97 14.40 24.48
C ILE A 22 -7.07 13.41 24.06
N LEU A 23 -6.87 12.11 24.28
CA LEU A 23 -7.88 11.10 24.00
C LEU A 23 -9.12 11.25 24.89
N GLU A 24 -8.95 11.58 26.18
CA GLU A 24 -10.07 11.83 27.10
C GLU A 24 -10.87 13.08 26.68
N LEU A 25 -10.18 14.15 26.24
CA LEU A 25 -10.82 15.35 25.71
C LEU A 25 -11.66 15.06 24.44
N HIS A 26 -11.14 14.24 23.52
CA HIS A 26 -11.88 13.79 22.34
C HIS A 26 -13.12 12.94 22.69
N GLN A 27 -13.04 12.09 23.72
CA GLN A 27 -14.20 11.33 24.19
C GLN A 27 -15.27 12.26 24.78
N ARG A 28 -14.88 13.26 25.57
CA ARG A 28 -15.78 14.28 26.12
C ARG A 28 -16.45 15.11 25.01
N LEU A 29 -15.70 15.46 23.95
CA LEU A 29 -16.23 16.13 22.75
C LEU A 29 -17.28 15.27 22.03
N ALA A 30 -16.97 13.98 21.78
CA ALA A 30 -17.89 13.05 21.11
C ALA A 30 -19.20 12.83 21.88
N ILE A 31 -19.14 12.76 23.23
CA ILE A 31 -20.33 12.66 24.08
C ILE A 31 -21.22 13.91 23.95
N ARG A 32 -20.61 15.11 23.95
CA ARG A 32 -21.34 16.38 23.79
C ARG A 32 -21.95 16.54 22.39
N GLY A 33 -21.20 16.22 21.33
CA GLY A 33 -21.71 16.22 19.96
C GLY A 33 -22.90 15.27 19.78
N LYS A 34 -22.85 14.07 20.37
CA LYS A 34 -23.96 13.11 20.34
C LYS A 34 -25.17 13.56 21.17
N ALA A 35 -24.98 14.35 22.23
CA ALA A 35 -26.07 14.97 22.97
C ALA A 35 -26.79 16.04 22.12
N VAL A 36 -26.05 16.87 21.38
CA VAL A 36 -26.61 17.82 20.40
C VAL A 36 -27.39 17.07 19.31
N GLU A 37 -26.79 16.04 18.71
CA GLU A 37 -27.44 15.23 17.66
C GLU A 37 -28.75 14.56 18.14
N ASN A 38 -28.78 14.08 19.38
CA ASN A 38 -29.98 13.49 19.98
C ASN A 38 -31.08 14.54 20.29
N LEU A 39 -30.71 15.77 20.67
CA LEU A 39 -31.67 16.87 20.84
C LEU A 39 -32.30 17.27 19.50
N TRP A 40 -31.50 17.33 18.42
CA TRP A 40 -31.98 17.54 17.05
C TRP A 40 -32.93 16.43 16.56
N LYS A 41 -32.64 15.16 16.89
CA LYS A 41 -33.51 14.01 16.52
C LYS A 41 -34.79 13.92 17.36
N GLY A 42 -34.84 14.55 18.54
CA GLY A 42 -35.88 14.38 19.54
C GLY A 42 -37.13 15.24 19.37
N ASN A 43 -37.89 15.11 18.26
CA ASN A 43 -39.12 15.89 18.04
C ASN A 43 -40.38 15.14 17.55
N ASN A 44 -40.38 13.80 17.54
CA ASN A 44 -41.48 12.99 16.95
C ASN A 44 -42.46 12.37 17.97
N LYS A 45 -43.14 13.19 18.79
CA LYS A 45 -44.38 12.78 19.49
C LYS A 45 -45.53 13.78 19.34
N LEU A 46 -45.33 15.05 19.74
CA LEU A 46 -46.37 16.09 19.56
C LEU A 46 -46.77 16.31 18.09
N GLN A 47 -45.84 16.12 17.15
CA GLN A 47 -46.11 16.35 15.73
C GLN A 47 -47.10 15.33 15.14
N ALA A 48 -47.00 14.05 15.55
CA ALA A 48 -47.94 13.01 15.15
C ALA A 48 -49.35 13.20 15.78
N GLU A 49 -49.42 13.82 16.96
CA GLU A 49 -50.69 14.14 17.64
C GLU A 49 -51.37 15.37 17.02
N LEU A 50 -50.58 16.37 16.58
CA LEU A 50 -51.04 17.50 15.76
C LEU A 50 -51.54 17.06 14.38
N GLU A 51 -50.90 16.07 13.75
CA GLU A 51 -51.36 15.51 12.46
C GLU A 51 -52.69 14.76 12.62
N ARG A 52 -52.83 13.88 13.64
CA ARG A 52 -54.11 13.24 13.98
C ARG A 52 -55.25 14.24 14.23
N LEU A 53 -54.99 15.35 14.92
CA LEU A 53 -56.03 16.34 15.20
C LEU A 53 -56.42 17.18 13.97
N ARG A 54 -55.57 17.26 12.94
CA ARG A 54 -55.91 17.95 11.68
C ARG A 54 -56.91 17.15 10.84
N GLU A 55 -56.81 15.83 10.80
CA GLU A 55 -57.74 14.95 10.06
C GLU A 55 -59.21 15.12 10.52
N TYR A 56 -59.44 15.47 11.79
CA TYR A 56 -60.78 15.76 12.34
C TYR A 56 -61.31 17.17 12.06
N SER A 57 -60.58 18.01 11.31
CA SER A 57 -60.90 19.45 11.15
C SER A 57 -61.23 19.88 9.72
N THR A 58 -61.14 18.99 8.74
CA THR A 58 -61.47 19.22 7.33
C THR A 58 -62.87 18.69 6.97
N PRO A 59 -63.87 19.55 6.69
CA PRO A 59 -65.19 19.10 6.29
C PRO A 59 -65.24 18.80 4.79
N ASP A 60 -64.96 17.55 4.40
CA ASP A 60 -65.21 17.07 3.04
C ASP A 60 -66.69 16.70 2.87
N SER A 61 -67.37 17.41 1.97
CA SER A 61 -68.80 17.31 1.74
C SER A 61 -69.13 16.24 0.69
N GLU A 62 -69.21 14.95 1.06
CA GLU A 62 -69.93 13.92 0.25
C GLU A 62 -70.10 12.54 0.95
N LYS A 63 -70.41 12.49 2.25
CA LYS A 63 -70.84 11.24 2.91
C LYS A 63 -72.17 11.39 3.65
N THR A 64 -73.24 10.94 3.01
CA THR A 64 -74.55 10.72 3.63
C THR A 64 -74.50 9.53 4.59
N TYR A 65 -74.63 9.81 5.88
CA TYR A 65 -74.95 8.79 6.88
C TYR A 65 -76.46 8.83 7.17
N PRO A 66 -77.13 7.68 7.38
CA PRO A 66 -78.55 7.66 7.68
C PRO A 66 -78.82 8.24 9.07
N MET A 67 -79.64 9.29 9.14
CA MET A 67 -80.08 9.89 10.40
C MET A 67 -81.03 8.95 11.15
N SER A 68 -80.76 8.73 12.44
CA SER A 68 -81.67 8.09 13.39
C SER A 68 -82.65 9.13 13.96
N PRO A 69 -83.91 8.81 14.31
CA PRO A 69 -84.89 9.79 14.79
C PRO A 69 -84.64 10.37 16.20
N TYR A 70 -83.45 10.19 16.77
CA TYR A 70 -83.10 10.55 18.14
C TYR A 70 -81.82 11.38 18.19
N ASP A 71 -81.92 12.63 17.75
CA ASP A 71 -80.90 13.64 18.00
C ASP A 71 -80.93 14.06 19.49
N ASN A 72 -79.87 13.72 20.22
CA ASN A 72 -79.44 14.53 21.35
C ASN A 72 -78.37 15.50 20.83
N PHE A 73 -78.72 16.79 20.80
CA PHE A 73 -77.84 17.86 20.31
C PHE A 73 -76.51 17.89 21.08
N ILE A 74 -75.44 17.41 20.45
CA ILE A 74 -74.08 17.88 20.72
C ILE A 74 -73.85 19.04 19.75
N ASP A 75 -73.66 20.25 20.28
CA ASP A 75 -73.36 21.40 19.42
C ASP A 75 -71.95 21.23 18.82
N TYR A 76 -71.91 20.89 17.53
CA TYR A 76 -70.68 20.74 16.76
C TYR A 76 -69.84 22.05 16.74
N ARG A 77 -70.44 23.23 16.97
CA ARG A 77 -69.67 24.47 17.17
C ARG A 77 -68.85 24.44 18.45
N ASP A 78 -69.42 23.97 19.56
CA ASP A 78 -68.71 23.90 20.84
C ASP A 78 -67.60 22.85 20.81
N LEU A 79 -67.84 21.68 20.22
CA LEU A 79 -66.80 20.68 20.02
C LEU A 79 -65.65 21.21 19.14
N ALA A 80 -65.97 21.89 18.04
CA ALA A 80 -64.98 22.53 17.18
C ALA A 80 -64.24 23.69 17.88
N ASN A 81 -64.89 24.43 18.78
CA ASN A 81 -64.26 25.48 19.59
C ASN A 81 -63.32 24.91 20.65
N GLN A 82 -63.71 23.83 21.34
CA GLN A 82 -62.86 23.10 22.27
C GLN A 82 -61.62 22.53 21.56
N HIS A 83 -61.80 21.92 20.37
CA HIS A 83 -60.69 21.45 19.55
C HIS A 83 -59.76 22.59 19.12
N ARG A 84 -60.29 23.74 18.69
CA ARG A 84 -59.46 24.94 18.37
C ARG A 84 -58.67 25.45 19.57
N GLN A 85 -59.27 25.52 20.75
CA GLN A 85 -58.56 25.92 21.98
C GLN A 85 -57.48 24.91 22.38
N LYS A 86 -57.76 23.60 22.29
CA LYS A 86 -56.80 22.52 22.55
C LYS A 86 -55.60 22.59 21.60
N ILE A 87 -55.85 22.79 20.30
CA ILE A 87 -54.82 22.96 19.27
C ILE A 87 -53.97 24.21 19.57
N HIS A 88 -54.58 25.32 19.99
CA HIS A 88 -53.85 26.53 20.33
C HIS A 88 -52.94 26.35 21.57
N GLN A 89 -53.43 25.68 22.62
CA GLN A 89 -52.61 25.32 23.79
C GLN A 89 -51.45 24.40 23.43
N LEU A 90 -51.70 23.35 22.63
CA LEU A 90 -50.64 22.43 22.16
C LEU A 90 -49.60 23.14 21.28
N HIS A 91 -50.01 24.11 20.47
CA HIS A 91 -49.08 24.96 19.71
C HIS A 91 -48.22 25.85 20.62
N GLN A 92 -48.80 26.47 21.66
CA GLN A 92 -48.03 27.27 22.62
C GLN A 92 -47.04 26.40 23.42
N GLN A 93 -47.47 25.22 23.89
CA GLN A 93 -46.59 24.28 24.59
C GLN A 93 -45.47 23.76 23.69
N SER A 94 -45.79 23.32 22.46
CA SER A 94 -44.79 22.89 21.48
C SER A 94 -43.80 24.00 21.11
N ARG A 95 -44.22 25.26 21.17
CA ARG A 95 -43.35 26.42 20.93
C ARG A 95 -42.38 26.63 22.11
N MET A 96 -42.86 26.64 23.35
CA MET A 96 -41.97 26.78 24.52
C MET A 96 -41.00 25.59 24.66
N GLU A 97 -41.43 24.37 24.36
CA GLU A 97 -40.55 23.18 24.34
C GLU A 97 -39.48 23.25 23.24
N ARG A 98 -39.76 23.89 22.10
CA ARG A 98 -38.73 24.17 21.07
C ARG A 98 -37.78 25.26 21.52
N GLU A 99 -38.29 26.41 21.95
CA GLU A 99 -37.48 27.55 22.40
C GLU A 99 -36.52 27.14 23.55
N ALA A 100 -36.95 26.26 24.47
CA ALA A 100 -36.10 25.69 25.51
C ALA A 100 -35.05 24.69 25.00
N LYS A 101 -35.37 23.86 24.01
CA LYS A 101 -34.39 22.95 23.36
C LYS A 101 -33.37 23.72 22.54
N ASP A 102 -33.81 24.71 21.76
CA ASP A 102 -32.96 25.54 20.92
C ASP A 102 -31.96 26.34 21.78
N ALA A 103 -32.41 26.89 22.92
CA ALA A 103 -31.53 27.51 23.90
C ALA A 103 -30.47 26.54 24.45
N LYS A 104 -30.83 25.27 24.71
CA LYS A 104 -29.90 24.24 25.20
C LYS A 104 -28.93 23.77 24.10
N ILE A 105 -29.37 23.72 22.84
CA ILE A 105 -28.51 23.43 21.69
C ILE A 105 -27.44 24.52 21.55
N VAL A 106 -27.83 25.81 21.57
CA VAL A 106 -26.88 26.94 21.50
C VAL A 106 -25.85 26.92 22.64
N GLU A 107 -26.26 26.56 23.85
CA GLU A 107 -25.35 26.38 24.99
C GLU A 107 -24.34 25.24 24.76
N LEU A 108 -24.81 24.08 24.29
CA LEU A 108 -23.96 22.91 24.04
C LEU A 108 -23.03 23.10 22.85
N GLU A 109 -23.49 23.75 21.77
CA GLU A 109 -22.64 24.09 20.62
C GLU A 109 -21.52 25.07 21.01
N LYS A 110 -21.78 26.01 21.92
CA LYS A 110 -20.72 26.85 22.49
C LYS A 110 -19.70 25.99 23.26
N GLN A 111 -20.18 25.08 24.12
CA GLN A 111 -19.32 24.16 24.87
C GLN A 111 -18.53 23.16 24.01
N VAL A 112 -18.97 22.91 22.77
CA VAL A 112 -18.25 22.13 21.75
C VAL A 112 -17.14 22.98 21.14
N ARG A 113 -17.45 24.19 20.64
CA ARG A 113 -16.45 25.12 20.07
C ARG A 113 -15.33 25.47 21.05
N ASP A 114 -15.69 25.76 22.31
CA ASP A 114 -14.72 26.09 23.37
C ASP A 114 -13.78 24.89 23.67
N LEU A 115 -14.23 23.64 23.47
CA LEU A 115 -13.40 22.43 23.60
C LEU A 115 -12.53 22.18 22.37
N GLU A 116 -13.05 22.39 21.16
CA GLU A 116 -12.31 22.25 19.90
C GLU A 116 -11.11 23.21 19.85
N GLU A 117 -11.30 24.47 20.28
CA GLU A 117 -10.21 25.45 20.37
C GLU A 117 -9.15 25.05 21.41
N TYR A 118 -9.56 24.43 22.53
CA TYR A 118 -8.65 23.95 23.56
C TYR A 118 -7.82 22.74 23.12
N ILE A 119 -8.47 21.78 22.42
CA ILE A 119 -7.80 20.61 21.83
C ILE A 119 -6.77 21.06 20.79
N GLY A 120 -7.15 21.93 19.85
CA GLY A 120 -6.23 22.40 18.81
C GLY A 120 -4.98 23.11 19.35
N LYS A 121 -5.08 23.82 20.48
CA LYS A 121 -3.91 24.40 21.17
C LYS A 121 -3.00 23.32 21.76
N LYS A 122 -3.56 22.29 22.40
CA LYS A 122 -2.80 21.15 22.98
C LYS A 122 -2.12 20.29 21.90
N GLU A 123 -2.77 20.08 20.77
CA GLU A 123 -2.19 19.34 19.63
C GLU A 123 -1.07 20.14 18.96
N SER A 124 -1.22 21.46 18.82
CA SER A 124 -0.16 22.36 18.32
C SER A 124 1.08 22.34 19.22
N ASP A 125 0.89 22.40 20.55
CA ASP A 125 1.99 22.22 21.52
C ASP A 125 2.68 20.86 21.35
N LEU A 126 1.90 19.77 21.24
CA LEU A 126 2.43 18.42 21.08
C LEU A 126 3.26 18.28 19.79
N LEU A 127 2.76 18.81 18.66
CA LEU A 127 3.46 18.84 17.37
C LEU A 127 4.75 19.66 17.44
N TYR A 128 4.76 20.79 18.16
CA TYR A 128 5.97 21.59 18.40
C TYR A 128 7.05 20.79 19.18
N TYR A 129 6.65 20.08 20.24
CA TYR A 129 7.57 19.22 21.00
C TYR A 129 8.05 18.01 20.18
N GLN A 130 7.17 17.35 19.43
CA GLN A 130 7.53 16.22 18.55
C GLN A 130 8.52 16.67 17.46
N GLY A 131 8.28 17.80 16.79
CA GLY A 131 9.20 18.34 15.79
C GLY A 131 10.60 18.64 16.33
N ARG A 132 10.71 19.13 17.58
CA ARG A 132 12.01 19.29 18.25
C ARG A 132 12.69 17.96 18.58
N CYS A 133 11.94 16.96 19.02
CA CYS A 133 12.49 15.62 19.29
C CYS A 133 12.99 14.95 17.99
N THR A 134 12.23 15.04 16.89
CA THR A 134 12.64 14.51 15.58
C THR A 134 13.92 15.18 15.10
N LYS A 135 14.02 16.52 15.17
CA LYS A 135 15.22 17.24 14.73
C LYS A 135 16.48 16.83 15.53
N VAL A 136 16.37 16.67 16.85
CA VAL A 136 17.48 16.16 17.69
C VAL A 136 17.87 14.73 17.30
N TRP A 137 16.91 13.90 16.91
CA TRP A 137 17.15 12.51 16.49
C TRP A 137 17.77 12.41 15.09
N GLU A 138 17.38 13.29 14.17
CA GLU A 138 18.01 13.46 12.85
C GLU A 138 19.46 13.94 12.98
N GLU A 139 19.71 14.96 13.79
CA GLU A 139 21.07 15.48 14.07
C GLU A 139 21.96 14.39 14.70
N ALA A 140 21.44 13.60 15.65
CA ALA A 140 22.14 12.45 16.22
C ALA A 140 22.43 11.34 15.19
N THR A 141 21.48 11.04 14.30
CA THR A 141 21.64 10.02 13.25
C THR A 141 22.67 10.45 12.19
N ILE A 142 22.71 11.73 11.85
CA ILE A 142 23.72 12.31 10.95
C ILE A 142 25.12 12.23 11.58
N ALA A 143 25.23 12.54 12.88
CA ALA A 143 26.49 12.43 13.62
C ALA A 143 26.99 10.98 13.70
N ASP A 144 26.12 10.01 13.99
CA ASP A 144 26.47 8.59 14.01
C ASP A 144 26.92 8.08 12.63
N ALA A 145 26.21 8.46 11.56
CA ALA A 145 26.61 8.15 10.19
C ALA A 145 27.95 8.81 9.79
N GLN A 146 28.29 9.99 10.33
CA GLN A 146 29.60 10.61 10.14
C GLN A 146 30.70 9.86 10.92
N LEU A 147 30.46 9.51 12.19
CA LEU A 147 31.35 8.69 13.01
C LEU A 147 31.62 7.31 12.38
N GLY A 148 30.61 6.64 11.85
CA GLY A 148 30.75 5.38 11.13
C GLY A 148 31.64 5.50 9.88
N ARG A 149 31.46 6.55 9.08
CA ARG A 149 32.33 6.83 7.91
C ARG A 149 33.76 7.17 8.30
N MET A 150 33.96 7.93 9.38
CA MET A 150 35.30 8.22 9.91
C MET A 150 35.99 6.96 10.44
N SER A 151 35.26 6.11 11.17
CA SER A 151 35.74 4.82 11.66
C SER A 151 36.17 3.89 10.52
N GLN A 152 35.35 3.75 9.47
CA GLN A 152 35.71 3.00 8.27
C GLN A 152 36.94 3.58 7.54
N LYS A 153 37.08 4.91 7.48
CA LYS A 153 38.25 5.56 6.87
C LYS A 153 39.53 5.30 7.70
N VAL A 154 39.45 5.38 9.03
CA VAL A 154 40.56 5.02 9.93
C VAL A 154 40.95 3.55 9.76
N MET A 155 39.96 2.65 9.75
CA MET A 155 40.20 1.21 9.60
C MET A 155 40.84 0.86 8.25
N ARG A 156 40.42 1.51 7.15
CA ARG A 156 41.06 1.35 5.84
C ARG A 156 42.51 1.87 5.83
N LEU A 157 42.76 3.06 6.39
CA LEU A 157 44.10 3.63 6.47
C LEU A 157 45.03 2.81 7.38
N GLU A 158 44.53 2.23 8.46
CA GLU A 158 45.31 1.34 9.34
C GLU A 158 45.67 0.02 8.65
N VAL A 159 44.78 -0.53 7.81
CA VAL A 159 45.07 -1.70 6.94
C VAL A 159 46.10 -1.36 5.86
N GLU A 160 45.97 -0.22 5.19
CA GLU A 160 46.90 0.25 4.15
C GLU A 160 48.30 0.56 4.75
N ALA A 161 48.36 1.14 5.96
CA ALA A 161 49.61 1.31 6.70
C ALA A 161 50.24 -0.03 7.15
N HIS A 162 49.44 -1.02 7.56
CA HIS A 162 49.92 -2.37 7.89
C HIS A 162 50.43 -3.13 6.66
N ALA A 163 49.77 -2.98 5.51
CA ALA A 163 50.21 -3.54 4.24
C ALA A 163 51.55 -2.92 3.80
N SER A 164 51.66 -1.59 3.89
CA SER A 164 52.89 -0.84 3.55
C SER A 164 54.08 -1.25 4.43
N LYS A 165 53.86 -1.44 5.76
CA LYS A 165 54.91 -1.94 6.68
C LYS A 165 55.36 -3.38 6.41
N ARG A 166 54.68 -4.15 5.55
CA ARG A 166 55.10 -5.49 5.09
C ARG A 166 55.84 -5.49 3.74
N VAL A 167 55.84 -4.39 2.98
CA VAL A 167 56.44 -4.32 1.65
C VAL A 167 57.49 -3.20 1.58
N HIS A 168 58.75 -3.61 1.80
CA HIS A 168 60.01 -2.89 1.54
C HIS A 168 60.44 -1.75 2.51
N LYS A 169 61.65 -1.92 3.06
CA LYS A 169 62.50 -0.84 3.59
C LYS A 169 63.02 0.04 2.44
N SER A 170 62.25 1.02 1.98
CA SER A 170 62.73 2.17 1.19
C SER A 170 61.56 3.11 0.87
N LYS A 171 61.51 4.26 1.56
CA LYS A 171 60.63 5.46 1.44
C LYS A 171 59.88 5.78 2.73
N ASP A 172 60.62 6.32 3.70
CA ASP A 172 60.05 6.76 4.97
C ASP A 172 59.01 7.88 4.76
N ASP A 173 59.20 8.77 3.78
CA ASP A 173 58.30 9.88 3.41
C ASP A 173 56.82 9.49 3.25
N HIS A 174 56.53 8.29 2.75
CA HIS A 174 55.14 7.88 2.48
C HIS A 174 54.43 7.34 3.72
N VAL A 175 55.18 6.70 4.63
CA VAL A 175 54.67 6.31 5.94
C VAL A 175 54.47 7.55 6.81
N GLU A 176 55.40 8.51 6.75
CA GLU A 176 55.32 9.75 7.52
C GLU A 176 54.14 10.64 7.07
N LEU A 177 53.86 10.71 5.75
CA LEU A 177 52.68 11.38 5.20
C LEU A 177 51.37 10.75 5.72
N LEU A 178 51.24 9.42 5.68
CA LEU A 178 50.07 8.70 6.16
C LEU A 178 49.90 8.82 7.67
N GLU A 179 50.97 8.76 8.46
CA GLU A 179 50.93 8.96 9.90
C GLU A 179 50.54 10.43 10.24
N ARG A 180 50.93 11.42 9.42
CA ARG A 180 50.52 12.83 9.55
C ARG A 180 49.05 13.05 9.21
N GLU A 181 48.51 12.39 8.18
CA GLU A 181 47.07 12.44 7.87
C GLU A 181 46.24 11.73 8.95
N LEU A 182 46.67 10.55 9.43
CA LEU A 182 46.01 9.83 10.53
C LEU A 182 45.99 10.68 11.81
N LYS A 183 47.09 11.38 12.11
CA LYS A 183 47.19 12.31 13.25
C LYS A 183 46.26 13.51 13.08
N THR A 184 46.13 14.06 11.87
CA THR A 184 45.20 15.16 11.55
C THR A 184 43.73 14.71 11.70
N ALA A 185 43.39 13.51 11.20
CA ALA A 185 42.05 12.95 11.34
C ALA A 185 41.67 12.68 12.82
N ARG A 186 42.62 12.16 13.61
CA ARG A 186 42.46 12.01 15.07
C ARG A 186 42.36 13.36 15.78
N LEU A 187 43.08 14.40 15.33
CA LEU A 187 42.97 15.76 15.88
C LEU A 187 41.58 16.36 15.61
N ALA A 188 41.08 16.26 14.38
CA ALA A 188 39.74 16.74 14.01
C ALA A 188 38.64 16.02 14.81
N SER A 189 38.76 14.70 14.99
CA SER A 189 37.88 13.91 15.86
C SER A 189 37.92 14.37 17.33
N THR A 190 39.02 14.97 17.78
CA THR A 190 39.20 15.45 19.18
C THR A 190 38.75 16.91 19.34
N GLN A 191 38.97 17.76 18.33
CA GLN A 191 38.49 19.15 18.30
C GLN A 191 36.96 19.21 18.27
N HIS A 192 36.29 18.29 17.58
CA HIS A 192 34.84 18.20 17.60
C HIS A 192 34.27 17.81 18.99
N THR A 193 35.08 17.18 19.86
CA THR A 193 34.76 16.92 21.28
C THR A 193 35.12 18.09 22.20
N ALA A 194 35.88 19.08 21.73
CA ALA A 194 36.25 20.27 22.51
C ALA A 194 35.16 21.36 22.48
N LEU A 195 34.32 21.37 21.44
CA LEU A 195 33.16 22.26 21.30
C LEU A 195 32.05 22.03 22.36
N SER A 196 32.13 20.96 23.15
CA SER A 196 31.08 20.56 24.11
C SER A 196 31.45 20.76 25.59
N ARG A 197 32.35 21.71 25.91
CA ARG A 197 32.75 22.00 27.30
C ARG A 197 32.70 23.49 27.63
N GLY A 198 31.54 23.97 28.05
CA GLY A 198 31.41 25.24 28.78
C GLY A 198 31.83 25.06 30.24
N VAL A 199 32.54 26.05 30.79
CA VAL A 199 32.94 26.06 32.22
C VAL A 199 31.86 26.79 33.04
N PRO A 200 31.36 26.24 34.16
CA PRO A 200 30.38 26.92 34.98
C PRO A 200 31.01 28.06 35.78
N VAL A 201 30.31 29.18 35.87
CA VAL A 201 30.56 30.24 36.87
C VAL A 201 29.42 30.23 37.88
N GLN A 202 29.73 30.47 39.15
CA GLN A 202 28.76 30.48 40.25
C GLN A 202 27.80 31.68 40.12
N ASP A 203 26.65 31.45 39.46
CA ASP A 203 25.31 31.97 39.82
C ASP A 203 24.23 31.57 38.77
N GLY A 204 24.28 30.32 38.30
CA GLY A 204 23.16 29.70 37.57
C GLY A 204 22.89 30.21 36.15
N THR A 205 23.78 31.03 35.57
CA THR A 205 23.72 31.45 34.15
C THR A 205 24.99 31.07 33.42
N THR A 206 24.85 30.48 32.22
CA THR A 206 25.98 30.12 31.35
C THR A 206 26.10 31.16 30.25
N LYS A 207 27.21 31.91 30.22
CA LYS A 207 27.57 32.80 29.10
C LYS A 207 28.53 32.08 28.15
N TRP A 208 28.34 32.28 26.85
CA TRP A 208 29.30 31.90 25.82
C TRP A 208 29.92 33.18 25.26
N VAL A 209 31.25 33.23 25.19
CA VAL A 209 32.00 34.34 24.58
C VAL A 209 32.78 33.77 23.40
N LEU A 210 32.52 34.30 22.20
CA LEU A 210 33.31 34.06 21.00
C LEU A 210 34.22 35.26 20.78
N ASP A 211 35.52 35.06 20.93
CA ASP A 211 36.51 36.08 20.57
C ASP A 211 36.83 36.00 19.08
N SER A 212 36.05 36.73 18.27
CA SER A 212 36.59 37.58 17.20
C SER A 212 35.47 38.46 16.58
N GLN A 213 35.38 39.70 17.07
CA GLN A 213 34.71 40.88 16.46
C GLN A 213 33.24 40.77 15.97
N GLN A 214 32.36 41.47 16.71
CA GLN A 214 31.08 42.07 16.27
C GLN A 214 29.94 41.14 15.79
N ASP A 215 29.24 40.51 16.74
CA ASP A 215 27.89 40.94 17.16
C ASP A 215 27.36 40.05 18.31
N GLU A 216 26.79 40.65 19.38
CA GLU A 216 26.27 39.91 20.54
C GLU A 216 24.81 39.46 20.34
N ILE A 217 24.54 38.16 20.52
CA ILE A 217 23.18 37.62 20.68
C ILE A 217 23.10 36.88 22.02
N SER A 218 22.22 37.34 22.92
CA SER A 218 21.95 36.69 24.20
C SER A 218 20.68 35.83 24.15
N VAL A 219 20.77 34.59 24.65
CA VAL A 219 19.62 33.67 24.76
C VAL A 219 19.56 33.13 26.19
N THR A 220 18.44 33.35 26.87
CA THR A 220 18.18 32.87 28.23
C THR A 220 17.41 31.54 28.18
N VAL A 221 17.95 30.48 28.78
CA VAL A 221 17.27 29.19 28.92
C VAL A 221 17.04 28.89 30.39
N SER A 222 15.78 28.77 30.80
CA SER A 222 15.39 28.45 32.18
C SER A 222 15.08 26.95 32.36
N ARG A 223 15.86 26.30 33.24
CA ARG A 223 15.67 24.95 33.83
C ARG A 223 15.41 23.77 32.87
N VAL A 224 16.45 22.99 32.62
CA VAL A 224 16.36 21.56 32.29
C VAL A 224 16.24 20.74 33.59
N PRO A 225 15.40 19.69 33.67
CA PRO A 225 15.29 18.86 34.87
C PRO A 225 16.42 17.82 35.00
N SER A 226 16.83 17.56 36.25
CA SER A 226 18.06 16.86 36.70
C SER A 226 18.17 15.35 36.39
N LYS A 227 17.42 14.82 35.42
CA LYS A 227 17.53 13.42 34.97
C LYS A 227 18.33 13.24 33.68
N LEU A 228 18.69 14.32 32.98
CA LEU A 228 19.59 14.26 31.82
C LEU A 228 21.06 14.16 32.26
N ASP A 229 21.44 14.92 33.29
CA ASP A 229 22.82 15.01 33.78
C ASP A 229 23.36 13.62 34.17
N SER A 230 22.57 12.82 34.89
CA SER A 230 22.97 11.45 35.28
C SER A 230 23.24 10.49 34.12
N VAL A 231 22.70 10.75 32.92
CA VAL A 231 22.98 9.95 31.71
C VAL A 231 24.27 10.44 31.05
N VAL A 232 24.51 11.75 31.06
CA VAL A 232 25.73 12.37 30.53
C VAL A 232 26.93 12.02 31.40
N ASP A 233 26.81 12.10 32.72
CA ASP A 233 27.87 11.73 33.67
C ASP A 233 28.25 10.24 33.55
N TYR A 234 27.25 9.35 33.45
CA TYR A 234 27.48 7.91 33.23
C TYR A 234 28.24 7.63 31.92
N LEU A 235 27.92 8.35 30.84
CA LEU A 235 28.65 8.23 29.57
C LEU A 235 30.08 8.78 29.68
N ILE A 236 30.28 9.87 30.44
CA ILE A 236 31.62 10.44 30.68
C ILE A 236 32.50 9.48 31.49
N GLU A 237 31.97 8.87 32.56
CA GLU A 237 32.68 7.88 33.37
C GLU A 237 33.02 6.61 32.57
N SER A 238 32.05 6.07 31.81
CA SER A 238 32.26 4.88 30.97
C SER A 238 33.34 5.10 29.89
N ILE A 239 33.38 6.29 29.28
CA ILE A 239 34.41 6.68 28.30
C ILE A 239 35.77 6.87 28.99
N ALA A 240 35.81 7.40 30.22
CA ALA A 240 37.05 7.54 30.98
C ALA A 240 37.64 6.18 31.37
N GLU A 241 36.83 5.28 31.92
CA GLU A 241 37.23 3.94 32.34
C GLU A 241 37.75 3.10 31.16
N THR A 242 37.08 3.21 30.01
CA THR A 242 37.51 2.57 28.75
C THR A 242 38.87 3.11 28.29
N LYS A 243 39.13 4.42 28.41
CA LYS A 243 40.42 5.05 28.06
C LYS A 243 41.55 4.74 29.04
N GLU A 244 41.24 4.40 30.29
CA GLU A 244 42.22 3.97 31.29
C GLU A 244 42.67 2.52 30.98
N LYS A 245 41.70 1.60 30.82
CA LYS A 245 41.97 0.20 30.45
C LYS A 245 42.64 0.04 29.09
N LEU A 246 42.35 0.92 28.12
CA LEU A 246 43.09 0.94 26.85
C LEU A 246 44.57 1.30 27.05
N ARG A 247 44.88 2.27 27.94
CA ARG A 247 46.26 2.66 28.27
C ARG A 247 47.00 1.57 29.05
N GLU A 248 46.31 0.84 29.93
CA GLU A 248 46.89 -0.36 30.58
C GLU A 248 47.22 -1.45 29.57
N LEU A 249 46.32 -1.76 28.64
CA LEU A 249 46.54 -2.73 27.57
C LEU A 249 47.66 -2.31 26.60
N GLU A 250 47.77 -1.03 26.26
CA GLU A 250 48.91 -0.51 25.48
C GLU A 250 50.23 -0.57 26.26
N THR A 251 50.19 -0.34 27.57
CA THR A 251 51.38 -0.49 28.45
C THR A 251 51.80 -1.96 28.58
N ALA A 252 50.84 -2.89 28.67
CA ALA A 252 51.09 -4.33 28.67
C ALA A 252 51.65 -4.81 27.31
N ARG A 253 51.07 -4.35 26.19
CA ARG A 253 51.56 -4.59 24.83
C ARG A 253 53.01 -4.13 24.67
N ASN A 254 53.34 -2.95 25.19
CA ASN A 254 54.69 -2.39 25.08
C ASN A 254 55.72 -3.07 26.02
N ARG A 255 55.28 -3.70 27.12
CA ARG A 255 56.17 -4.46 28.04
C ARG A 255 56.53 -5.87 27.53
N HIS A 256 55.70 -6.49 26.69
CA HIS A 256 55.85 -7.91 26.32
C HIS A 256 55.99 -8.18 24.81
N GLY A 257 56.65 -7.29 24.07
CA GLY A 257 56.88 -7.41 22.62
C GLY A 257 57.80 -8.56 22.13
N ARG A 258 57.89 -9.69 22.85
CA ARG A 258 58.72 -10.86 22.49
C ARG A 258 58.13 -12.23 22.91
N ASP A 259 56.84 -12.47 22.66
CA ASP A 259 56.32 -13.86 22.57
C ASP A 259 55.20 -13.95 21.50
N PRO A 260 55.33 -14.79 20.45
CA PRO A 260 54.29 -14.94 19.43
C PRO A 260 53.04 -15.70 19.88
N THR A 261 53.08 -16.47 20.98
CA THR A 261 52.06 -17.47 21.30
C THR A 261 50.76 -16.92 21.93
N MET A 262 50.78 -15.68 22.43
CA MET A 262 49.67 -15.07 23.18
C MET A 262 48.74 -14.15 22.36
N GLN A 263 48.99 -13.93 21.07
CA GLN A 263 48.23 -12.94 20.27
C GLN A 263 46.72 -13.26 20.12
N GLY A 264 46.30 -14.51 20.26
CA GLY A 264 44.90 -14.92 20.12
C GLY A 264 44.00 -14.64 21.33
N GLN A 265 44.54 -14.69 22.56
CA GLN A 265 43.72 -14.58 23.77
C GLN A 265 43.29 -13.13 24.05
N ASN A 266 44.22 -12.17 23.98
CA ASN A 266 43.94 -10.76 24.28
C ASN A 266 42.88 -10.12 23.35
N LEU A 267 42.78 -10.55 22.09
CA LEU A 267 41.73 -10.08 21.18
C LEU A 267 40.36 -10.70 21.51
N GLY A 268 40.35 -11.97 21.94
CA GLY A 268 39.14 -12.65 22.40
C GLY A 268 38.53 -12.00 23.65
N ASP A 269 39.37 -11.59 24.59
CA ASP A 269 38.90 -10.93 25.82
C ASP A 269 38.49 -9.46 25.58
N LEU A 270 39.12 -8.76 24.64
CA LEU A 270 38.64 -7.45 24.17
C LEU A 270 37.24 -7.56 23.52
N VAL A 271 37.01 -8.58 22.68
CA VAL A 271 35.70 -8.83 22.06
C VAL A 271 34.65 -9.25 23.09
N LYS A 272 35.02 -10.04 24.11
CA LYS A 272 34.12 -10.33 25.24
C LYS A 272 33.77 -9.08 26.04
N LEU A 273 34.74 -8.19 26.30
CA LEU A 273 34.52 -6.94 27.03
C LEU A 273 33.58 -6.00 26.26
N ILE A 274 33.80 -5.82 24.96
CA ILE A 274 32.94 -5.03 24.08
C ILE A 274 31.51 -5.63 24.05
N ASN A 275 31.37 -6.94 23.91
CA ASN A 275 30.06 -7.59 23.92
C ASN A 275 29.36 -7.52 25.29
N ALA A 276 30.11 -7.62 26.40
CA ALA A 276 29.58 -7.48 27.75
C ALA A 276 29.12 -6.03 28.05
N GLN A 277 29.87 -5.02 27.61
CA GLN A 277 29.43 -3.62 27.70
C GLN A 277 28.25 -3.32 26.77
N HIS A 278 28.22 -3.90 25.56
CA HIS A 278 27.06 -3.77 24.67
C HIS A 278 25.81 -4.42 25.26
N GLN A 279 25.94 -5.55 25.98
CA GLN A 279 24.84 -6.15 26.74
C GLN A 279 24.43 -5.33 27.98
N ARG A 280 25.38 -4.73 28.72
CA ARG A 280 25.08 -3.83 29.85
C ARG A 280 24.39 -2.53 29.38
N ALA A 281 24.78 -1.96 28.24
CA ALA A 281 24.19 -0.74 27.67
C ALA A 281 22.73 -0.89 27.17
N VAL A 282 22.25 -2.13 27.02
CA VAL A 282 20.90 -2.45 26.51
C VAL A 282 19.96 -2.94 27.64
N MET A 283 20.43 -2.95 28.90
CA MET A 283 19.64 -3.33 30.08
C MET A 283 19.02 -2.12 30.81
N PRO A 284 17.79 -2.22 31.37
CA PRO A 284 17.15 -1.11 32.10
C PRO A 284 17.87 -0.75 33.42
N PRO A 285 17.78 0.51 33.91
CA PRO A 285 18.68 1.03 34.95
C PRO A 285 18.61 0.37 36.33
N GLU A 286 17.49 -0.25 36.70
CA GLU A 286 17.29 -0.75 38.06
C GLU A 286 18.08 -2.05 38.34
N ARG A 287 18.35 -2.89 37.32
CA ARG A 287 19.17 -4.10 37.49
C ARG A 287 20.68 -3.84 37.58
N ALA A 288 21.14 -2.68 37.14
CA ALA A 288 22.56 -2.32 37.23
C ALA A 288 23.00 -2.01 38.67
N ARG A 289 22.06 -1.69 39.58
CA ARG A 289 22.36 -1.41 40.99
C ARG A 289 22.50 -2.65 41.87
N GLU A 290 21.82 -3.75 41.54
CA GLU A 290 21.92 -4.99 42.32
C GLU A 290 23.25 -5.71 42.08
N GLN A 291 23.74 -5.80 40.83
CA GLN A 291 25.03 -6.44 40.54
C GLN A 291 26.25 -5.73 41.17
N ASN A 292 26.18 -4.40 41.33
CA ASN A 292 27.25 -3.64 41.98
C ASN A 292 27.31 -3.84 43.50
N TYR A 293 26.33 -4.51 44.12
CA TYR A 293 26.37 -4.88 45.54
C TYR A 293 27.05 -6.23 45.77
N ASP A 294 26.92 -7.18 44.84
CA ASP A 294 27.54 -8.51 44.92
C ASP A 294 29.04 -8.48 44.53
N GLU A 295 29.42 -7.80 43.44
CA GLU A 295 30.83 -7.70 43.01
C GLU A 295 31.73 -6.99 44.06
N ALA A 296 31.14 -6.19 44.96
CA ALA A 296 31.86 -5.52 46.05
C ALA A 296 32.23 -6.45 47.23
N HIS A 297 31.62 -7.64 47.33
CA HIS A 297 31.79 -8.55 48.47
C HIS A 297 32.79 -9.70 48.23
N GLU A 298 33.10 -10.07 46.99
CA GLU A 298 33.97 -11.23 46.70
C GLU A 298 35.48 -10.92 46.82
N ASN A 299 35.90 -9.66 46.92
CA ASN A 299 37.32 -9.28 46.91
C ASN A 299 37.97 -9.16 48.30
N ARG A 300 37.60 -10.05 49.24
CA ARG A 300 38.31 -10.29 50.52
C ARG A 300 38.24 -11.75 50.95
N GLY A 301 39.39 -12.44 51.00
CA GLY A 301 39.54 -13.68 51.78
C GLY A 301 40.24 -14.82 51.05
N SER A 302 41.55 -14.90 51.20
CA SER A 302 42.33 -16.08 50.85
C SER A 302 42.29 -17.15 51.95
N SER A 303 42.52 -18.43 51.56
CA SER A 303 43.35 -19.46 52.24
C SER A 303 42.70 -20.80 52.68
N SER A 304 43.55 -21.85 52.61
CA SER A 304 43.52 -23.16 53.31
C SER A 304 42.63 -24.35 52.84
N ALA A 305 43.25 -25.27 52.09
CA ALA A 305 43.62 -26.67 52.44
C ALA A 305 42.63 -27.75 52.98
N SER A 306 43.01 -29.03 52.72
CA SER A 306 42.46 -30.35 53.17
C SER A 306 41.15 -30.82 52.48
N ALA A 307 41.04 -32.03 51.88
CA ALA A 307 41.14 -33.42 52.36
C ALA A 307 39.97 -33.80 53.33
N THR A 308 39.28 -34.95 53.24
CA THR A 308 39.68 -36.32 52.86
C THR A 308 38.43 -37.23 52.61
N GLU A 309 38.48 -38.19 51.67
CA GLU A 309 37.72 -39.48 51.55
C GLU A 309 36.15 -39.52 51.73
N TYR A 310 35.36 -40.55 51.34
CA TYR A 310 35.54 -42.02 51.24
C TYR A 310 34.69 -42.68 50.11
N LEU A 311 35.14 -43.88 49.73
CA LEU A 311 34.63 -44.96 48.82
C LEU A 311 33.12 -45.01 48.41
N GLY A 312 32.73 -45.64 47.28
CA GLY A 312 33.46 -46.66 46.49
C GLY A 312 32.91 -47.01 45.08
N THR A 313 33.43 -48.11 44.52
CA THR A 313 33.60 -48.42 43.08
C THR A 313 32.86 -49.73 42.64
N PRO A 314 33.03 -50.31 41.41
CA PRO A 314 32.62 -49.82 40.08
C PRO A 314 32.06 -50.94 39.13
N ARG A 315 31.96 -50.62 37.81
CA ARG A 315 31.90 -51.54 36.62
C ARG A 315 30.55 -52.25 36.33
N ALA A 316 30.22 -52.63 35.09
CA ALA A 316 31.01 -52.70 33.85
C ALA A 316 30.25 -52.29 32.55
N THR A 317 31.00 -51.87 31.53
CA THR A 317 30.69 -52.05 30.10
C THR A 317 31.64 -53.12 29.51
N PRO A 318 31.38 -53.67 28.31
CA PRO A 318 31.79 -53.03 27.06
C PRO A 318 30.60 -53.00 26.04
N ASP A 319 30.69 -52.83 24.72
CA ASP A 319 31.84 -52.68 23.79
C ASP A 319 31.46 -51.86 22.52
N CYS A 320 32.41 -51.63 21.61
CA CYS A 320 32.22 -51.06 20.27
C CYS A 320 33.33 -51.59 19.33
N PRO A 321 33.09 -51.79 18.01
CA PRO A 321 33.60 -50.80 17.06
C PRO A 321 32.80 -50.62 15.75
N SER A 322 33.07 -49.51 15.05
CA SER A 322 32.78 -49.29 13.61
C SER A 322 34.05 -49.62 12.77
N PRO A 323 34.09 -49.65 11.40
CA PRO A 323 33.82 -48.46 10.55
C PRO A 323 33.44 -48.63 9.03
N SER A 324 33.06 -47.50 8.41
CA SER A 324 33.52 -47.02 7.06
C SER A 324 32.79 -47.31 5.71
N HIS A 325 32.79 -46.24 4.88
CA HIS A 325 32.79 -46.10 3.40
C HIS A 325 31.57 -46.38 2.46
N ALA A 326 30.92 -45.26 2.08
CA ALA A 326 30.84 -44.67 0.72
C ALA A 326 30.01 -45.28 -0.47
N ILE A 327 29.78 -44.41 -1.48
CA ILE A 327 29.14 -44.62 -2.82
C ILE A 327 27.59 -44.69 -2.75
N SER A 328 26.76 -43.75 -3.26
CA SER A 328 26.66 -42.94 -4.49
C SER A 328 25.90 -43.59 -5.67
N THR A 329 25.01 -42.82 -6.28
CA THR A 329 24.45 -42.92 -7.66
C THR A 329 23.09 -43.63 -7.89
N THR A 330 22.04 -42.79 -8.02
CA THR A 330 21.07 -42.72 -9.14
C THR A 330 20.61 -43.99 -9.89
N LEU A 331 19.30 -44.28 -9.93
CA LEU A 331 18.42 -43.99 -11.09
C LEU A 331 16.91 -44.23 -10.84
N MET A 332 16.07 -43.63 -11.70
CA MET A 332 14.60 -43.77 -11.74
C MET A 332 14.14 -45.12 -12.33
N TYR A 333 12.88 -45.51 -12.08
CA TYR A 333 12.03 -46.12 -13.11
C TYR A 333 10.54 -45.80 -12.92
N THR A 334 9.78 -45.80 -14.02
CA THR A 334 8.42 -45.22 -14.14
C THR A 334 7.36 -46.22 -14.65
N LEU A 335 6.15 -46.11 -14.08
CA LEU A 335 4.81 -46.21 -14.71
C LEU A 335 4.22 -47.56 -15.27
N LYS A 336 3.03 -47.91 -14.69
CA LYS A 336 1.74 -48.31 -15.35
C LYS A 336 1.59 -49.72 -16.01
N PRO A 337 0.37 -50.20 -16.38
CA PRO A 337 -1.03 -49.83 -16.02
C PRO A 337 -2.10 -50.98 -15.89
N LEU A 338 -3.36 -50.60 -15.55
CA LEU A 338 -4.70 -51.10 -16.01
C LEU A 338 -5.30 -52.46 -15.55
N SER A 339 -6.52 -52.44 -14.96
CA SER A 339 -7.77 -53.06 -15.51
C SER A 339 -9.02 -52.91 -14.58
N THR A 340 -10.22 -52.90 -15.17
CA THR A 340 -11.60 -53.05 -14.61
C THR A 340 -12.42 -53.88 -15.65
N PRO A 341 -13.66 -54.45 -15.44
CA PRO A 341 -14.81 -53.90 -14.67
C PRO A 341 -15.87 -54.90 -14.05
N SER A 342 -16.98 -54.33 -13.54
CA SER A 342 -18.33 -54.95 -13.26
C SER A 342 -18.46 -55.91 -12.04
N SER A 343 -19.62 -56.11 -11.37
CA SER A 343 -21.04 -55.74 -11.65
C SER A 343 -21.93 -55.53 -10.39
N ASN A 344 -23.08 -54.87 -10.58
CA ASN A 344 -24.19 -54.53 -9.66
C ASN A 344 -24.66 -55.54 -8.58
N LEU A 345 -25.17 -55.00 -7.46
CA LEU A 345 -26.44 -55.41 -6.84
C LEU A 345 -27.01 -54.26 -5.98
N ALA A 346 -28.34 -54.06 -5.99
CA ALA A 346 -29.01 -52.93 -5.35
C ALA A 346 -30.26 -53.37 -4.57
N SER A 347 -30.51 -52.72 -3.42
CA SER A 347 -31.81 -52.69 -2.76
C SER A 347 -31.94 -51.43 -1.89
N ALA A 348 -33.02 -50.67 -2.08
CA ALA A 348 -33.40 -49.50 -1.26
C ALA A 348 -33.83 -49.94 0.17
N SER A 349 -34.10 -49.08 1.16
CA SER A 349 -34.44 -47.65 1.15
C SER A 349 -34.27 -47.03 2.55
N SER A 350 -33.79 -45.79 2.65
CA SER A 350 -34.31 -44.81 3.64
C SER A 350 -33.86 -43.39 3.29
N THR A 351 -34.82 -42.46 3.26
CA THR A 351 -34.67 -41.05 2.87
C THR A 351 -33.86 -40.18 3.86
N LEU A 352 -33.41 -39.01 3.37
CA LEU A 352 -32.76 -37.89 4.07
C LEU A 352 -31.24 -38.01 4.31
N SER A 353 -30.47 -37.58 3.31
CA SER A 353 -29.40 -36.60 3.55
C SER A 353 -29.19 -35.75 2.30
N THR A 354 -29.23 -34.42 2.47
CA THR A 354 -28.99 -33.45 1.41
C THR A 354 -27.58 -33.64 0.85
N THR A 355 -27.45 -33.52 -0.46
CA THR A 355 -26.24 -33.77 -1.26
C THR A 355 -24.99 -33.10 -0.68
N ALA A 356 -24.23 -33.85 0.12
CA ALA A 356 -22.85 -33.53 0.45
C ALA A 356 -22.01 -33.74 -0.82
N ILE A 357 -22.02 -32.75 -1.72
CA ILE A 357 -21.09 -32.68 -2.84
C ILE A 357 -19.71 -32.45 -2.22
N MET A 358 -18.99 -33.55 -1.97
CA MET A 358 -17.58 -33.52 -1.63
C MET A 358 -16.81 -33.02 -2.84
N ALA A 359 -16.65 -31.70 -2.94
CA ALA A 359 -15.84 -31.08 -3.97
C ALA A 359 -14.37 -31.51 -3.82
N PRO A 360 -13.65 -31.78 -4.92
CA PRO A 360 -12.21 -31.99 -4.87
C PRO A 360 -11.54 -30.68 -4.42
N ASN A 361 -10.94 -30.72 -3.22
CA ASN A 361 -10.28 -29.60 -2.52
C ASN A 361 -11.17 -28.38 -2.22
N THR A 362 -11.62 -28.25 -0.97
CA THR A 362 -12.16 -26.99 -0.44
C THR A 362 -11.12 -25.87 -0.61
N PRO A 363 -11.45 -24.73 -1.25
CA PRO A 363 -10.52 -23.64 -1.47
C PRO A 363 -10.11 -22.97 -0.14
N ILE A 364 -8.90 -22.39 -0.10
CA ILE A 364 -8.48 -21.53 1.02
C ILE A 364 -9.44 -20.32 1.09
N PRO A 365 -9.94 -19.93 2.27
CA PRO A 365 -10.79 -18.75 2.41
C PRO A 365 -10.20 -17.51 1.73
N PHE A 366 -11.06 -16.72 1.09
CA PHE A 366 -10.75 -15.55 0.27
C PHE A 366 -9.98 -15.81 -1.05
N SER A 367 -9.46 -17.02 -1.31
CA SER A 367 -8.68 -17.32 -2.54
C SER A 367 -9.48 -17.24 -3.84
N GLU A 368 -10.81 -17.38 -3.77
CA GLU A 368 -11.72 -17.29 -4.90
C GLU A 368 -12.86 -16.30 -4.64
N PRO A 369 -13.42 -15.66 -5.68
CA PRO A 369 -14.60 -14.83 -5.55
C PRO A 369 -15.86 -15.65 -5.20
N PRO A 370 -16.89 -15.03 -4.59
CA PRO A 370 -18.12 -15.68 -4.16
C PRO A 370 -18.77 -16.60 -5.21
N TYR A 371 -18.85 -16.16 -6.48
CA TYR A 371 -19.51 -16.91 -7.55
C TYR A 371 -18.82 -18.25 -7.90
N LEU A 372 -17.53 -18.41 -7.56
CA LEU A 372 -16.81 -19.67 -7.72
C LEU A 372 -16.79 -20.53 -6.44
N SER A 373 -17.25 -19.98 -5.33
CA SER A 373 -17.38 -20.68 -4.05
C SER A 373 -18.74 -21.40 -3.90
N GLY A 374 -19.49 -21.54 -4.98
CA GLY A 374 -20.83 -22.15 -5.00
C GLY A 374 -21.95 -21.26 -4.47
N LEU A 375 -21.69 -19.97 -4.21
CA LEU A 375 -22.71 -19.02 -3.78
C LEU A 375 -23.53 -18.53 -4.98
N PRO A 376 -24.85 -18.33 -4.82
CA PRO A 376 -25.69 -17.81 -5.89
C PRO A 376 -25.30 -16.37 -6.24
N SER A 377 -25.28 -16.05 -7.54
CA SER A 377 -25.01 -14.70 -8.03
C SER A 377 -25.99 -14.33 -9.14
N PRO A 378 -26.54 -13.09 -9.15
CA PRO A 378 -27.40 -12.60 -10.23
C PRO A 378 -26.62 -12.17 -11.49
N TYR A 379 -25.28 -12.20 -11.44
CA TYR A 379 -24.41 -11.58 -12.43
C TYR A 379 -23.85 -12.56 -13.48
N TYR A 380 -23.66 -13.83 -13.13
CA TYR A 380 -22.94 -14.78 -13.97
C TYR A 380 -23.87 -15.75 -14.71
N SER A 381 -23.72 -15.80 -16.04
CA SER A 381 -24.41 -16.74 -16.90
C SER A 381 -23.63 -18.06 -17.03
N ALA A 382 -24.24 -19.08 -17.65
CA ALA A 382 -23.53 -20.31 -18.00
C ALA A 382 -22.33 -20.04 -18.93
N SER A 383 -22.43 -19.06 -19.84
CA SER A 383 -21.31 -18.64 -20.70
C SER A 383 -20.16 -18.09 -19.86
N HIS A 384 -20.46 -17.26 -18.86
CA HIS A 384 -19.44 -16.67 -17.98
C HIS A 384 -18.67 -17.75 -17.21
N LEU A 385 -19.39 -18.76 -16.68
CA LEU A 385 -18.77 -19.87 -15.96
C LEU A 385 -17.93 -20.79 -16.86
N GLU A 386 -18.29 -20.95 -18.13
CA GLU A 386 -17.52 -21.75 -19.08
C GLU A 386 -16.29 -20.99 -19.60
N TRP A 387 -16.44 -19.70 -19.90
CA TRP A 387 -15.35 -18.78 -20.20
C TRP A 387 -14.32 -18.74 -19.06
N GLN A 388 -14.78 -18.67 -17.80
CA GLN A 388 -13.93 -18.69 -16.61
C GLN A 388 -13.04 -19.93 -16.56
N LYS A 389 -13.58 -21.14 -16.74
CA LYS A 389 -12.80 -22.39 -16.73
C LYS A 389 -11.73 -22.39 -17.82
N LYS A 390 -12.09 -22.00 -19.04
CA LYS A 390 -11.20 -21.95 -20.20
C LYS A 390 -10.08 -20.93 -20.03
N CYS A 391 -10.42 -19.71 -19.58
CA CYS A 391 -9.46 -18.69 -19.19
C CYS A 391 -8.49 -19.21 -18.14
N ARG A 392 -8.99 -19.78 -17.04
CA ARG A 392 -8.16 -20.32 -15.96
C ARG A 392 -7.21 -21.40 -16.46
N ALA A 393 -7.67 -22.34 -17.28
CA ALA A 393 -6.81 -23.39 -17.83
C ALA A 393 -5.65 -22.79 -18.64
N PHE A 394 -5.97 -21.97 -19.65
CA PHE A 394 -4.98 -21.33 -20.52
C PHE A 394 -4.00 -20.43 -19.73
N ILE A 395 -4.52 -19.57 -18.86
CA ILE A 395 -3.72 -18.62 -18.07
C ILE A 395 -2.92 -19.34 -16.98
N THR A 396 -3.33 -20.52 -16.52
CA THR A 396 -2.51 -21.34 -15.61
C THR A 396 -1.29 -21.90 -16.33
N GLU A 397 -1.50 -22.52 -17.49
CA GLU A 397 -0.47 -23.15 -18.32
C GLU A 397 0.53 -22.12 -18.89
N HIS A 398 0.04 -21.06 -19.53
CA HIS A 398 0.90 -20.13 -20.26
C HIS A 398 1.41 -18.92 -19.43
N LEU A 399 1.01 -18.77 -18.15
CA LEU A 399 1.39 -17.60 -17.36
C LEU A 399 1.55 -17.86 -15.85
N THR A 400 0.49 -18.31 -15.17
CA THR A 400 0.41 -18.29 -13.70
C THR A 400 1.47 -19.17 -13.05
N GLN A 401 1.72 -20.36 -13.61
CA GLN A 401 2.71 -21.29 -13.07
C GLN A 401 4.16 -20.78 -13.16
N HIS A 402 4.44 -19.84 -14.07
CA HIS A 402 5.78 -19.26 -14.29
C HIS A 402 5.94 -17.83 -13.73
N ALA A 403 4.85 -17.17 -13.35
CA ALA A 403 4.84 -15.76 -12.98
C ALA A 403 5.84 -15.37 -11.89
N MET A 404 6.06 -16.24 -10.89
CA MET A 404 7.03 -16.01 -9.81
C MET A 404 8.47 -15.98 -10.32
N GLU A 405 8.82 -16.90 -11.23
CA GLU A 405 10.13 -17.01 -11.88
C GLU A 405 10.39 -15.77 -12.74
N TRP A 406 9.45 -15.41 -13.62
CA TRP A 406 9.56 -14.27 -14.53
C TRP A 406 9.63 -12.92 -13.81
N GLU A 407 8.93 -12.76 -12.69
CA GLU A 407 9.05 -11.57 -11.84
C GLU A 407 10.40 -11.51 -11.12
N THR A 408 11.02 -12.65 -10.78
CA THR A 408 12.38 -12.71 -10.22
C THR A 408 13.46 -12.50 -11.29
N ALA A 409 13.26 -13.01 -12.51
CA ALA A 409 14.09 -12.72 -13.68
C ALA A 409 13.89 -11.29 -14.24
N GLU A 410 12.92 -10.55 -13.70
CA GLU A 410 12.45 -9.26 -14.17
C GLU A 410 12.04 -9.23 -15.66
N THR A 411 11.63 -10.36 -16.26
CA THR A 411 11.21 -10.39 -17.66
C THR A 411 10.36 -11.63 -17.95
N VAL A 412 9.44 -11.48 -18.91
CA VAL A 412 8.71 -12.61 -19.50
C VAL A 412 9.42 -13.05 -20.79
N PRO A 413 9.54 -14.36 -21.08
CA PRO A 413 10.09 -14.86 -22.34
C PRO A 413 9.27 -14.41 -23.56
N GLU A 414 9.94 -14.15 -24.68
CA GLU A 414 9.32 -13.59 -25.89
C GLU A 414 8.20 -14.47 -26.47
N HIS A 415 8.38 -15.80 -26.44
CA HIS A 415 7.40 -16.76 -26.99
C HIS A 415 6.01 -16.64 -26.34
N VAL A 416 5.92 -16.25 -25.07
CA VAL A 416 4.65 -16.15 -24.33
C VAL A 416 3.70 -15.15 -25.00
N PHE A 417 4.23 -14.05 -25.55
CA PHE A 417 3.44 -13.10 -26.31
C PHE A 417 2.92 -13.68 -27.63
N HIS A 418 3.72 -14.52 -28.30
CA HIS A 418 3.28 -15.21 -29.51
C HIS A 418 2.22 -16.27 -29.22
N ASP A 419 2.32 -17.01 -28.10
CA ASP A 419 1.32 -17.99 -27.68
C ASP A 419 -0.03 -17.31 -27.35
N PHE A 420 0.01 -16.22 -26.58
CA PHE A 420 -1.18 -15.40 -26.32
C PHE A 420 -1.77 -14.80 -27.60
N SER A 421 -0.94 -14.35 -28.55
CA SER A 421 -1.40 -13.82 -29.83
C SER A 421 -2.08 -14.91 -30.67
N LYS A 422 -1.45 -16.09 -30.79
CA LYS A 422 -1.95 -17.24 -31.54
C LYS A 422 -3.27 -17.78 -31.00
N ALA A 423 -3.48 -17.69 -29.68
CA ALA A 423 -4.73 -18.08 -29.03
C ALA A 423 -5.81 -16.96 -29.00
N ASN A 424 -5.57 -15.80 -29.63
CA ASN A 424 -6.38 -14.59 -29.52
C ASN A 424 -6.52 -14.03 -28.09
N MET A 425 -5.74 -14.54 -27.13
CA MET A 425 -5.83 -14.25 -25.70
C MET A 425 -5.24 -12.90 -25.26
N LEU A 426 -4.77 -12.08 -26.20
CA LEU A 426 -4.55 -10.64 -25.98
C LEU A 426 -5.87 -9.85 -26.07
N LEU A 427 -6.79 -10.22 -26.96
CA LEU A 427 -8.01 -9.45 -27.27
C LEU A 427 -8.96 -9.23 -26.08
N PRO A 428 -9.14 -10.16 -25.12
CA PRO A 428 -10.03 -9.95 -23.97
C PRO A 428 -9.65 -8.76 -23.07
N SER A 429 -8.45 -8.19 -23.21
CA SER A 429 -8.03 -6.98 -22.49
C SER A 429 -8.57 -5.68 -23.11
N LEU A 430 -9.15 -5.74 -24.32
CA LEU A 430 -9.81 -4.61 -24.96
C LEU A 430 -11.07 -4.18 -24.17
N PRO A 431 -11.51 -2.92 -24.29
CA PRO A 431 -12.78 -2.47 -23.72
C PRO A 431 -13.95 -3.30 -24.28
N ALA A 432 -14.83 -3.78 -23.40
CA ALA A 432 -16.07 -4.46 -23.79
C ALA A 432 -17.16 -3.44 -24.22
N PRO A 433 -18.10 -3.83 -25.11
CA PRO A 433 -18.03 -5.01 -25.98
C PRO A 433 -16.90 -4.88 -27.01
N LEU A 434 -16.41 -6.03 -27.51
CA LEU A 434 -15.30 -6.07 -28.47
C LEU A 434 -15.66 -5.42 -29.82
N PRO A 435 -14.67 -5.00 -30.63
CA PRO A 435 -14.89 -4.46 -31.98
C PRO A 435 -15.22 -5.58 -32.99
N VAL A 436 -16.39 -6.20 -32.84
CA VAL A 436 -16.85 -7.42 -33.55
C VAL A 436 -16.61 -7.38 -35.06
N GLU A 437 -17.05 -6.33 -35.76
CA GLU A 437 -16.91 -6.22 -37.21
C GLU A 437 -15.43 -6.27 -37.64
N ARG A 438 -14.56 -5.58 -36.89
CA ARG A 438 -13.13 -5.56 -37.16
C ARG A 438 -12.49 -6.92 -36.91
N LEU A 439 -12.84 -7.59 -35.81
CA LEU A 439 -12.34 -8.94 -35.50
C LEU A 439 -12.77 -9.95 -36.57
N LYS A 440 -14.04 -9.95 -36.96
CA LYS A 440 -14.55 -10.82 -38.05
C LYS A 440 -13.92 -10.50 -39.40
N SER A 441 -13.60 -9.24 -39.71
CA SER A 441 -12.85 -8.88 -40.92
C SER A 441 -11.41 -9.43 -40.97
N LEU A 442 -10.85 -9.82 -39.80
CA LEU A 442 -9.54 -10.46 -39.66
C LEU A 442 -9.65 -11.99 -39.53
N GLY A 443 -10.84 -12.58 -39.70
CA GLY A 443 -11.10 -14.01 -39.52
C GLY A 443 -11.19 -14.46 -38.05
N ILE A 444 -11.30 -13.52 -37.11
CA ILE A 444 -11.41 -13.82 -35.67
C ILE A 444 -12.90 -13.85 -35.30
N HIS A 445 -13.44 -15.05 -35.18
CA HIS A 445 -14.85 -15.30 -34.88
C HIS A 445 -15.11 -15.66 -33.41
N ASP A 446 -14.12 -16.27 -32.74
CA ASP A 446 -14.19 -16.65 -31.34
C ASP A 446 -12.84 -16.47 -30.61
N ILE A 447 -12.90 -16.51 -29.28
CA ILE A 447 -11.74 -16.61 -28.39
C ILE A 447 -11.98 -17.81 -27.48
N LEU A 448 -11.15 -18.85 -27.58
CA LEU A 448 -11.33 -20.14 -26.89
C LEU A 448 -12.75 -20.74 -27.04
N GLY A 449 -13.41 -20.53 -28.18
CA GLY A 449 -14.78 -20.97 -28.45
C GLY A 449 -15.89 -20.13 -27.80
N LEU A 450 -15.59 -18.93 -27.30
CA LEU A 450 -16.58 -17.89 -26.99
C LEU A 450 -16.73 -16.96 -28.21
N PRO A 451 -17.91 -16.83 -28.84
CA PRO A 451 -18.11 -15.91 -29.97
C PRO A 451 -17.79 -14.46 -29.60
N VAL A 452 -17.11 -13.72 -30.48
CA VAL A 452 -16.65 -12.35 -30.18
C VAL A 452 -17.79 -11.36 -29.91
N GLU A 453 -18.99 -11.62 -30.45
CA GLU A 453 -20.22 -10.87 -30.17
C GLU A 453 -20.85 -11.14 -28.79
N GLU A 454 -20.53 -12.26 -28.13
CA GLU A 454 -21.05 -12.60 -26.80
C GLU A 454 -20.18 -12.03 -25.67
N PHE A 455 -18.99 -11.50 -25.98
CA PHE A 455 -18.05 -10.98 -25.01
C PHE A 455 -18.52 -9.64 -24.39
N ASP A 456 -18.97 -9.71 -23.14
CA ASP A 456 -19.45 -8.58 -22.35
C ASP A 456 -18.47 -8.13 -21.24
N TYR A 457 -18.89 -7.18 -20.40
CA TYR A 457 -18.05 -6.70 -19.29
C TYR A 457 -17.81 -7.75 -18.20
N PHE A 458 -18.66 -8.77 -18.00
CA PHE A 458 -18.38 -9.85 -17.06
C PHE A 458 -17.35 -10.84 -17.62
N HIS A 459 -17.36 -11.11 -18.93
CA HIS A 459 -16.28 -11.86 -19.58
C HIS A 459 -14.93 -11.12 -19.47
N ASN A 460 -14.90 -9.80 -19.65
CA ASN A 460 -13.72 -8.97 -19.41
C ASN A 460 -13.28 -8.97 -17.94
N ALA A 461 -14.22 -8.89 -16.99
CA ALA A 461 -13.91 -8.92 -15.57
C ALA A 461 -13.29 -10.26 -15.15
N ILE A 462 -13.85 -11.37 -15.62
CA ILE A 462 -13.30 -12.73 -15.42
C ILE A 462 -11.90 -12.86 -16.01
N TYR A 463 -11.68 -12.37 -17.23
CA TYR A 463 -10.36 -12.41 -17.85
C TYR A 463 -9.34 -11.58 -17.07
N THR A 464 -9.69 -10.35 -16.68
CA THR A 464 -8.83 -9.46 -15.90
C THR A 464 -8.46 -10.05 -14.54
N ASP A 465 -9.43 -10.69 -13.89
CA ASP A 465 -9.28 -11.43 -12.64
C ASP A 465 -8.36 -12.64 -12.79
N GLU A 466 -8.56 -13.52 -13.79
CA GLU A 466 -7.69 -14.68 -13.98
C GLU A 466 -6.27 -14.30 -14.47
N MET A 467 -6.10 -13.21 -15.24
CA MET A 467 -4.77 -12.69 -15.65
C MET A 467 -3.91 -12.23 -14.48
N LEU A 468 -4.49 -12.01 -13.29
CA LEU A 468 -3.79 -11.63 -12.06
C LEU A 468 -3.84 -12.71 -10.99
N ARG A 469 -4.16 -13.95 -11.35
CA ARG A 469 -4.26 -15.10 -10.44
C ARG A 469 -2.97 -15.40 -9.65
N SER A 470 -1.81 -15.07 -10.19
CA SER A 470 -0.51 -15.16 -9.49
C SER A 470 -0.32 -14.11 -8.40
N GLY A 471 -1.17 -13.08 -8.37
CA GLY A 471 -0.99 -11.85 -7.59
C GLY A 471 0.00 -10.85 -8.19
N LEU A 472 0.72 -11.21 -9.27
CA LEU A 472 1.77 -10.39 -9.86
C LEU A 472 1.27 -9.74 -11.15
N ALA A 473 1.25 -8.40 -11.21
CA ALA A 473 0.81 -7.65 -12.38
C ALA A 473 1.93 -7.38 -13.39
N GLY A 474 3.19 -7.70 -13.04
CA GLY A 474 4.32 -7.66 -13.96
C GLY A 474 4.13 -8.52 -15.22
N PRO A 475 3.93 -9.85 -15.08
CA PRO A 475 3.86 -10.75 -16.22
C PRO A 475 2.65 -10.54 -17.13
N SER A 476 1.49 -10.20 -16.57
CA SER A 476 0.31 -9.86 -17.37
C SER A 476 0.47 -8.50 -18.06
N GLY A 477 1.04 -7.50 -17.38
CA GLY A 477 1.35 -6.18 -17.94
C GLY A 477 2.37 -6.20 -19.08
N SER A 478 3.29 -7.19 -19.10
CA SER A 478 4.20 -7.38 -20.24
C SER A 478 3.51 -7.89 -21.51
N LEU A 479 2.27 -8.36 -21.42
CA LEU A 479 1.50 -8.90 -22.54
C LEU A 479 0.35 -7.98 -22.95
N THR A 480 -0.47 -7.52 -21.99
CA THR A 480 -1.80 -6.97 -22.30
C THR A 480 -1.89 -5.46 -22.26
N THR A 481 -1.06 -4.74 -21.49
CA THR A 481 -1.21 -3.28 -21.29
C THR A 481 -1.23 -2.48 -22.61
N GLY A 482 -0.44 -2.92 -23.59
CA GLY A 482 -0.42 -2.37 -24.94
C GLY A 482 -1.75 -2.50 -25.68
N MET A 483 -2.28 -3.73 -25.72
CA MET A 483 -3.60 -4.05 -26.29
C MET A 483 -4.73 -3.34 -25.53
N ALA A 484 -4.67 -3.36 -24.19
CA ALA A 484 -5.72 -2.83 -23.33
C ALA A 484 -5.89 -1.31 -23.42
N PHE A 485 -4.79 -0.55 -23.56
CA PHE A 485 -4.82 0.92 -23.42
C PHE A 485 -4.20 1.67 -24.60
N GLY A 486 -3.23 1.10 -25.32
CA GLY A 486 -2.60 1.72 -26.50
C GLY A 486 -3.42 1.56 -27.78
N VAL A 487 -4.06 0.41 -27.98
CA VAL A 487 -4.90 0.12 -29.17
C VAL A 487 -6.26 0.85 -29.17
N PRO A 488 -7.00 1.01 -28.04
CA PRO A 488 -8.37 1.52 -28.12
C PRO A 488 -8.56 2.95 -28.66
N PRO A 489 -7.68 3.92 -28.40
CA PRO A 489 -7.80 5.23 -29.04
C PRO A 489 -7.77 5.16 -30.57
N ILE A 490 -6.98 4.23 -31.14
CA ILE A 490 -6.85 4.04 -32.59
C ILE A 490 -8.18 3.57 -33.20
N PHE A 491 -8.85 2.55 -32.63
CA PHE A 491 -10.12 2.08 -33.19
C PHE A 491 -11.33 2.96 -32.83
N LYS A 492 -11.28 3.72 -31.72
CA LYS A 492 -12.38 4.59 -31.29
C LYS A 492 -12.39 5.96 -31.97
N PHE A 493 -11.21 6.51 -32.30
CA PHE A 493 -11.06 7.89 -32.78
C PHE A 493 -10.19 8.04 -34.03
N GLY A 494 -9.41 7.02 -34.40
CA GLY A 494 -8.62 7.04 -35.63
C GLY A 494 -9.47 7.00 -36.90
N SER A 495 -8.98 7.65 -37.96
CA SER A 495 -9.58 7.56 -39.30
C SER A 495 -9.61 6.12 -39.81
N LYS A 496 -10.42 5.86 -40.84
CA LYS A 496 -10.52 4.52 -41.43
C LYS A 496 -9.16 4.06 -41.98
N GLU A 497 -8.41 4.98 -42.57
CA GLU A 497 -7.09 4.77 -43.15
C GLU A 497 -6.06 4.45 -42.06
N LEU A 498 -6.11 5.15 -40.93
CA LEU A 498 -5.28 4.84 -39.76
C LEU A 498 -5.60 3.44 -39.21
N GLN A 499 -6.88 3.14 -39.06
CA GLN A 499 -7.33 1.84 -38.56
C GLN A 499 -6.91 0.70 -39.47
N ASP A 500 -7.10 0.83 -40.78
CA ASP A 500 -6.76 -0.20 -41.76
C ASP A 500 -5.24 -0.39 -41.89
N ARG A 501 -4.42 0.65 -41.62
CA ARG A 501 -2.95 0.56 -41.55
C ARG A 501 -2.42 -0.14 -40.30
N PHE A 502 -3.02 0.07 -39.13
CA PHE A 502 -2.45 -0.36 -37.84
C PHE A 502 -3.19 -1.51 -37.15
N LEU A 503 -4.53 -1.55 -37.18
CA LEU A 503 -5.29 -2.55 -36.44
C LEU A 503 -5.06 -4.00 -36.87
N PRO A 504 -4.85 -4.34 -38.16
CA PRO A 504 -4.59 -5.73 -38.56
C PRO A 504 -3.37 -6.34 -37.86
N ASP A 505 -2.27 -5.59 -37.74
CA ASP A 505 -1.05 -6.07 -37.07
C ASP A 505 -1.16 -6.03 -35.54
N LEU A 506 -1.82 -5.01 -34.99
CA LEU A 506 -1.98 -4.86 -33.55
C LEU A 506 -2.96 -5.89 -32.95
N LEU A 507 -4.12 -6.09 -33.58
CA LEU A 507 -5.15 -7.03 -33.10
C LEU A 507 -4.71 -8.50 -33.27
N THR A 508 -3.87 -8.82 -34.26
CA THR A 508 -3.30 -10.17 -34.43
C THR A 508 -2.00 -10.40 -33.66
N GLY A 509 -1.51 -9.41 -32.89
CA GLY A 509 -0.28 -9.53 -32.12
C GLY A 509 1.00 -9.65 -32.95
N LYS A 510 0.98 -9.22 -34.22
CA LYS A 510 2.20 -9.12 -35.06
C LYS A 510 3.08 -7.93 -34.67
N LYS A 511 2.47 -6.89 -34.11
CA LYS A 511 3.13 -5.71 -33.55
C LYS A 511 2.56 -5.40 -32.18
N ARG A 512 3.39 -4.82 -31.32
CA ARG A 512 3.02 -4.31 -30.00
C ARG A 512 2.80 -2.81 -30.06
N ALA A 513 1.81 -2.36 -29.31
CA ALA A 513 1.57 -0.95 -29.01
C ALA A 513 1.87 -0.67 -27.53
N CYS A 514 2.12 0.58 -27.17
CA CYS A 514 1.99 1.07 -25.81
C CYS A 514 1.19 2.39 -25.75
N ILE A 515 0.79 2.80 -24.56
CA ILE A 515 0.16 4.11 -24.32
C ILE A 515 1.22 5.07 -23.71
N ALA A 516 1.50 6.18 -24.41
CA ALA A 516 2.61 7.07 -24.10
C ALA A 516 2.11 8.49 -23.74
N ILE A 517 1.58 8.64 -22.53
CA ILE A 517 1.01 9.91 -22.04
C ILE A 517 2.05 10.66 -21.20
N THR A 518 2.42 10.05 -20.08
CA THR A 518 3.14 10.66 -18.95
C THR A 518 4.57 11.07 -19.28
N GLU A 519 5.01 12.16 -18.65
CA GLU A 519 6.36 12.75 -18.78
C GLU A 519 7.01 12.94 -17.40
N PRO A 520 8.31 13.28 -17.31
CA PRO A 520 8.95 13.65 -16.05
C PRO A 520 8.18 14.73 -15.27
N ASP A 521 7.71 15.77 -15.97
CA ASP A 521 7.09 16.97 -15.40
C ASP A 521 5.56 17.02 -15.55
N ALA A 522 4.98 16.03 -16.25
CA ALA A 522 3.54 15.92 -16.51
C ALA A 522 3.02 14.53 -16.13
N GLY A 523 2.81 14.35 -14.83
CA GLY A 523 2.22 13.16 -14.18
C GLY A 523 0.70 13.27 -14.05
N SER A 524 0.26 13.65 -12.86
CA SER A 524 -1.16 13.94 -12.57
C SER A 524 -1.70 15.12 -13.40
N ASP A 525 -0.86 16.12 -13.67
CA ASP A 525 -1.18 17.23 -14.56
C ASP A 525 -0.90 16.87 -16.03
N VAL A 526 -1.73 15.99 -16.58
CA VAL A 526 -1.69 15.59 -18.00
C VAL A 526 -1.87 16.79 -18.94
N ALA A 527 -2.51 17.88 -18.49
CA ALA A 527 -2.73 19.07 -19.32
C ALA A 527 -1.43 19.82 -19.65
N ASN A 528 -0.38 19.61 -18.85
CA ASN A 528 0.92 20.28 -18.97
C ASN A 528 2.02 19.41 -19.62
N ILE A 529 1.64 18.43 -20.44
CA ILE A 529 2.54 17.69 -21.35
C ILE A 529 3.37 18.66 -22.21
N GLN A 530 4.68 18.47 -22.27
CA GLN A 530 5.64 19.32 -22.98
C GLN A 530 6.15 18.70 -24.29
N ALA A 531 6.07 17.38 -24.48
CA ALA A 531 6.47 16.76 -25.75
C ALA A 531 5.67 17.37 -26.90
N THR A 532 6.36 17.96 -27.88
CA THR A 532 5.76 18.72 -28.97
C THR A 532 5.59 17.86 -30.21
N ALA A 533 4.65 18.25 -31.08
CA ALA A 533 4.53 17.73 -32.43
C ALA A 533 4.31 18.92 -33.38
N VAL A 534 5.37 19.36 -34.05
CA VAL A 534 5.35 20.54 -34.93
C VAL A 534 5.02 20.11 -36.35
N LYS A 535 3.92 20.64 -36.91
CA LYS A 535 3.45 20.31 -38.27
C LYS A 535 4.36 20.93 -39.33
N SER A 536 4.65 20.18 -40.39
CA SER A 536 5.41 20.66 -41.54
C SER A 536 4.67 21.77 -42.29
N LYS A 537 5.41 22.63 -43.01
CA LYS A 537 4.82 23.74 -43.80
C LYS A 537 3.86 23.28 -44.89
N ASP A 538 4.04 22.07 -45.41
CA ASP A 538 3.16 21.44 -46.41
C ASP A 538 2.05 20.57 -45.77
N GLY A 539 1.99 20.53 -44.44
CA GLY A 539 0.95 19.83 -43.66
C GLY A 539 1.04 18.31 -43.64
N LYS A 540 2.04 17.69 -44.29
CA LYS A 540 2.12 16.23 -44.51
C LYS A 540 2.76 15.45 -43.36
N THR A 541 3.57 16.09 -42.52
CA THR A 541 4.26 15.42 -41.41
C THR A 541 4.23 16.26 -40.14
N TYR A 542 4.53 15.62 -39.03
CA TYR A 542 4.92 16.24 -37.76
C TYR A 542 6.35 15.85 -37.43
N THR A 543 7.09 16.76 -36.80
CA THR A 543 8.36 16.47 -36.12
C THR A 543 8.09 16.48 -34.62
N ILE A 544 8.43 15.38 -33.94
CA ILE A 544 8.11 15.15 -32.53
C ILE A 544 9.37 15.21 -31.68
N ASN A 545 9.34 16.02 -30.62
CA ASN A 545 10.45 16.22 -29.69
C ASN A 545 9.98 16.15 -28.24
N GLY A 546 10.74 15.49 -27.37
CA GLY A 546 10.47 15.44 -25.93
C GLY A 546 10.77 14.09 -25.29
N THR A 547 10.15 13.79 -24.14
CA THR A 547 10.36 12.53 -23.42
C THR A 547 9.07 11.98 -22.84
N LYS A 548 9.00 10.66 -22.66
CA LYS A 548 7.90 9.94 -22.01
C LYS A 548 8.45 9.02 -20.93
N LYS A 549 7.74 8.90 -19.80
CA LYS A 549 8.22 8.22 -18.59
C LYS A 549 7.16 7.28 -18.02
N TRP A 550 7.63 6.14 -17.51
CA TRP A 550 6.80 5.04 -16.97
C TRP A 550 5.90 4.37 -18.02
N ILE A 551 6.38 4.26 -19.26
CA ILE A 551 5.62 3.66 -20.36
C ILE A 551 5.73 2.13 -20.29
N THR A 552 4.75 1.49 -19.67
CA THR A 552 4.61 0.02 -19.63
C THR A 552 4.52 -0.56 -21.05
N ASN A 553 5.10 -1.73 -21.26
CA ASN A 553 5.27 -2.38 -22.57
C ASN A 553 6.19 -1.67 -23.58
N GLY A 554 6.63 -0.42 -23.32
CA GLY A 554 7.29 0.44 -24.31
C GLY A 554 8.54 -0.18 -24.96
N ILE A 555 9.40 -0.84 -24.17
CA ILE A 555 10.66 -1.43 -24.64
C ILE A 555 10.50 -2.49 -25.74
N TRP A 556 9.31 -3.10 -25.86
CA TRP A 556 8.99 -4.07 -26.91
C TRP A 556 8.10 -3.52 -28.01
N SER A 557 7.59 -2.30 -27.87
CA SER A 557 6.53 -1.75 -28.74
C SER A 557 7.10 -1.18 -30.05
N GLU A 558 6.56 -1.61 -31.19
CA GLU A 558 6.85 -1.02 -32.49
C GLU A 558 6.19 0.36 -32.67
N VAL A 559 5.06 0.61 -32.01
CA VAL A 559 4.33 1.88 -32.05
C VAL A 559 3.79 2.29 -30.67
N SER A 560 3.42 3.55 -30.52
CA SER A 560 2.69 4.04 -29.36
C SER A 560 1.49 4.89 -29.76
N CYS A 561 0.42 4.81 -28.96
CA CYS A 561 -0.57 5.88 -28.90
C CYS A 561 -0.02 6.95 -27.95
N MET A 562 0.57 8.00 -28.50
CA MET A 562 1.29 9.04 -27.76
C MET A 562 0.47 10.32 -27.64
N ALA A 563 0.50 10.94 -26.46
CA ALA A 563 0.00 12.30 -26.27
C ALA A 563 1.11 13.31 -26.55
N VAL A 564 0.83 14.27 -27.45
CA VAL A 564 1.78 15.31 -27.87
C VAL A 564 1.06 16.66 -27.95
N ARG A 565 1.81 17.75 -27.76
CA ARG A 565 1.31 19.12 -27.91
C ARG A 565 1.46 19.57 -29.36
N THR A 566 0.35 19.67 -30.09
CA THR A 566 0.30 20.26 -31.44
C THR A 566 -0.17 21.72 -31.43
N GLY A 567 -0.76 22.19 -30.33
CA GLY A 567 -1.31 23.54 -30.18
C GLY A 567 -0.73 24.31 -28.98
N GLY A 568 -1.51 25.28 -28.48
CA GLY A 568 -1.13 26.14 -27.35
C GLY A 568 -1.07 25.42 -25.98
N PRO A 569 -0.95 26.16 -24.87
CA PRO A 569 -0.89 25.59 -23.52
C PRO A 569 -2.22 24.94 -23.08
N GLY A 570 -2.15 24.09 -22.05
CA GLY A 570 -3.31 23.45 -21.45
C GLY A 570 -3.92 22.31 -22.29
N PRO A 571 -5.15 21.85 -21.93
CA PRO A 571 -5.71 20.61 -22.44
C PRO A 571 -6.13 20.66 -23.92
N GLY A 572 -6.50 21.84 -24.44
CA GLY A 572 -6.92 22.03 -25.82
C GLY A 572 -5.77 22.11 -26.84
N GLY A 573 -4.51 22.10 -26.39
CA GLY A 573 -3.34 21.99 -27.27
C GLY A 573 -2.81 20.56 -27.43
N LEU A 574 -3.44 19.58 -26.78
CA LEU A 574 -2.99 18.18 -26.78
C LEU A 574 -3.70 17.36 -27.85
N SER A 575 -2.96 16.51 -28.53
CA SER A 575 -3.41 15.58 -29.55
C SER A 575 -2.93 14.17 -29.22
N LEU A 576 -3.59 13.15 -29.77
CA LEU A 576 -3.09 11.77 -29.77
C LEU A 576 -2.55 11.42 -31.15
N MET A 577 -1.47 10.64 -31.22
CA MET A 577 -0.85 10.23 -32.49
C MET A 577 -0.26 8.82 -32.39
N VAL A 578 -0.27 8.08 -33.50
CA VAL A 578 0.48 6.83 -33.62
C VAL A 578 1.94 7.15 -33.94
N VAL A 579 2.81 7.04 -32.94
CA VAL A 579 4.25 7.36 -33.07
C VAL A 579 5.06 6.06 -33.13
N PRO A 580 5.91 5.85 -34.17
CA PRO A 580 6.78 4.68 -34.24
C PRO A 580 7.83 4.71 -33.13
N LEU A 581 8.27 3.54 -32.68
CA LEU A 581 9.22 3.41 -31.56
C LEU A 581 10.42 2.53 -31.90
N LYS A 582 10.32 1.22 -31.68
CA LYS A 582 11.42 0.25 -31.79
C LYS A 582 12.12 0.31 -33.16
N GLY A 583 13.40 0.69 -33.16
CA GLY A 583 14.24 0.76 -34.36
C GLY A 583 13.98 1.98 -35.25
N HIS A 584 13.20 2.98 -34.79
CA HIS A 584 12.98 4.22 -35.52
C HIS A 584 14.09 5.25 -35.22
N GLU A 585 14.46 6.03 -36.23
CA GLU A 585 15.39 7.16 -36.08
C GLU A 585 14.80 8.21 -35.12
N GLY A 586 15.67 8.84 -34.31
CA GLY A 586 15.26 9.80 -33.29
C GLY A 586 14.65 9.21 -32.01
N VAL A 587 14.44 7.89 -31.92
CA VAL A 587 13.84 7.25 -30.74
C VAL A 587 14.89 6.50 -29.91
N SER A 588 15.11 6.96 -28.67
CA SER A 588 15.86 6.22 -27.65
C SER A 588 14.89 5.63 -26.62
N MET A 589 15.12 4.37 -26.21
CA MET A 589 14.32 3.69 -25.19
C MET A 589 15.19 2.95 -24.20
N ARG A 590 14.90 3.12 -22.91
CA ARG A 590 15.56 2.38 -21.81
C ARG A 590 14.56 1.93 -20.76
N ARG A 591 14.78 0.74 -20.22
CA ARG A 591 13.94 0.18 -19.16
C ARG A 591 14.18 0.90 -17.82
N LEU A 592 13.11 1.14 -17.07
CA LEU A 592 13.14 1.66 -15.71
C LEU A 592 13.06 0.50 -14.71
N LYS A 593 13.87 0.56 -13.66
CA LYS A 593 13.74 -0.31 -12.48
C LYS A 593 12.63 0.28 -11.59
N VAL A 594 11.65 -0.54 -11.25
CA VAL A 594 10.44 -0.18 -10.47
C VAL A 594 10.27 -1.13 -9.29
N SER A 595 9.50 -0.76 -8.27
CA SER A 595 9.35 -1.57 -7.05
C SER A 595 8.59 -2.87 -7.29
N GLY A 596 7.46 -2.80 -7.99
CA GLY A 596 6.63 -3.94 -8.41
C GLY A 596 6.24 -3.78 -9.88
N GLN A 597 5.49 -4.76 -10.40
CA GLN A 597 5.26 -4.95 -11.83
C GLN A 597 6.58 -5.03 -12.62
N ILE A 598 7.64 -5.59 -12.01
CA ILE A 598 9.02 -5.35 -12.48
C ILE A 598 9.25 -5.97 -13.85
N SER A 599 8.55 -7.07 -14.15
CA SER A 599 8.56 -7.76 -15.45
C SER A 599 7.74 -7.07 -16.56
N ALA A 600 6.94 -6.01 -16.29
CA ALA A 600 6.05 -5.36 -17.27
C ALA A 600 6.72 -4.45 -18.31
N GLY A 601 8.05 -4.32 -18.30
CA GLY A 601 8.78 -3.51 -19.29
C GLY A 601 8.52 -2.00 -19.20
N THR A 602 8.37 -1.46 -18.00
CA THR A 602 8.23 -0.01 -17.77
C THR A 602 9.41 0.76 -18.37
N THR A 603 9.13 1.71 -19.25
CA THR A 603 10.12 2.31 -20.16
C THR A 603 10.20 3.83 -20.02
N TYR A 604 11.40 4.37 -20.24
CA TYR A 604 11.66 5.77 -20.54
C TYR A 604 11.94 5.90 -22.04
N ILE A 605 11.29 6.85 -22.70
CA ILE A 605 11.37 7.09 -24.14
C ILE A 605 11.86 8.53 -24.34
N GLU A 606 12.84 8.72 -25.20
CA GLU A 606 13.37 9.99 -25.64
C GLU A 606 13.10 10.13 -27.14
N LEU A 607 12.71 11.33 -27.56
CA LEU A 607 12.26 11.65 -28.92
C LEU A 607 13.03 12.90 -29.38
N ASP A 608 13.86 12.72 -30.39
CA ASP A 608 14.73 13.72 -31.00
C ASP A 608 14.43 13.79 -32.51
N ASP A 609 13.81 14.88 -32.94
CA ASP A 609 13.33 15.14 -34.31
C ASP A 609 12.60 13.97 -35.01
N VAL A 610 11.78 13.21 -34.27
CA VAL A 610 11.06 12.03 -34.79
C VAL A 610 9.98 12.45 -35.79
N VAL A 611 10.21 12.18 -37.09
CA VAL A 611 9.27 12.51 -38.17
C VAL A 611 8.15 11.48 -38.28
N VAL A 612 6.90 11.95 -38.28
CA VAL A 612 5.70 11.11 -38.34
C VAL A 612 4.71 11.66 -39.39
N PRO A 613 4.05 10.83 -40.23
CA PRO A 613 3.02 11.30 -41.15
C PRO A 613 1.84 11.99 -40.44
N ALA A 614 1.27 13.03 -41.04
CA ALA A 614 0.12 13.74 -40.46
C ALA A 614 -1.11 12.82 -40.31
N ASP A 615 -1.27 11.85 -41.23
CA ASP A 615 -2.31 10.81 -41.18
C ASP A 615 -2.10 9.78 -40.07
N ASN A 616 -1.09 9.93 -39.20
CA ASN A 616 -0.97 9.15 -37.95
C ASN A 616 -1.71 9.81 -36.77
N LEU A 617 -2.29 11.01 -36.95
CA LEU A 617 -3.13 11.67 -35.95
C LEU A 617 -4.34 10.79 -35.58
N ILE A 618 -4.60 10.66 -34.28
CA ILE A 618 -5.75 9.91 -33.73
C ILE A 618 -6.86 10.93 -33.43
N GLY A 619 -7.85 10.98 -34.32
CA GLY A 619 -8.96 11.93 -34.24
C GLY A 619 -8.57 13.33 -34.70
N GLU A 620 -9.06 14.35 -33.99
CA GLU A 620 -8.85 15.76 -34.32
C GLU A 620 -7.72 16.39 -33.48
N GLU A 621 -7.04 17.39 -34.05
CA GLU A 621 -6.02 18.17 -33.33
C GLU A 621 -6.64 18.90 -32.13
N GLY A 622 -5.95 18.91 -30.99
CA GLY A 622 -6.41 19.56 -29.75
C GLY A 622 -7.47 18.77 -28.96
N MET A 623 -7.97 17.64 -29.49
CA MET A 623 -8.98 16.79 -28.83
C MET A 623 -8.37 15.66 -27.98
N GLY A 624 -7.04 15.56 -27.92
CA GLY A 624 -6.29 14.50 -27.24
C GLY A 624 -6.69 14.31 -25.78
N MET A 625 -6.83 15.40 -24.99
CA MET A 625 -7.26 15.30 -23.59
C MET A 625 -8.61 14.59 -23.42
N LYS A 626 -9.57 14.84 -24.32
CA LYS A 626 -10.89 14.18 -24.29
C LYS A 626 -10.78 12.69 -24.58
N TYR A 627 -9.95 12.31 -25.55
CA TYR A 627 -9.71 10.92 -25.91
C TYR A 627 -9.00 10.16 -24.79
N ILE A 628 -7.98 10.77 -24.16
CA ILE A 628 -7.25 10.21 -23.01
C ILE A 628 -8.21 9.93 -21.84
N MET A 629 -9.02 10.93 -21.44
CA MET A 629 -9.97 10.76 -20.33
C MET A 629 -11.04 9.70 -20.60
N THR A 630 -11.46 9.54 -21.87
CA THR A 630 -12.36 8.45 -22.29
C THR A 630 -11.69 7.08 -22.17
N ASN A 631 -10.40 6.99 -22.47
CA ASN A 631 -9.64 5.74 -22.40
C ASN A 631 -9.36 5.32 -20.95
N PHE A 632 -9.01 6.26 -20.07
CA PHE A 632 -8.69 6.01 -18.66
C PHE A 632 -9.82 5.37 -17.85
N ASN A 633 -11.09 5.48 -18.26
CA ASN A 633 -12.18 4.79 -17.55
C ASN A 633 -12.11 3.26 -17.70
N HIS A 634 -11.65 2.76 -18.86
CA HIS A 634 -11.38 1.32 -19.05
C HIS A 634 -10.19 0.85 -18.20
N GLU A 635 -9.10 1.62 -18.23
CA GLU A 635 -7.90 1.38 -17.42
C GLU A 635 -8.22 1.32 -15.93
N ARG A 636 -8.98 2.29 -15.41
CA ARG A 636 -9.36 2.34 -13.99
C ARG A 636 -10.21 1.16 -13.56
N LEU A 637 -11.18 0.74 -14.37
CA LEU A 637 -12.00 -0.45 -14.08
C LEU A 637 -11.14 -1.73 -14.09
N THR A 638 -10.23 -1.85 -15.06
CA THR A 638 -9.27 -2.96 -15.15
C THR A 638 -8.40 -3.04 -13.90
N ILE A 639 -7.86 -1.90 -13.43
CA ILE A 639 -7.08 -1.84 -12.18
C ILE A 639 -7.94 -2.16 -10.95
N ALA A 640 -9.19 -1.70 -10.89
CA ALA A 640 -10.07 -1.99 -9.75
C ALA A 640 -10.35 -3.50 -9.58
N ILE A 641 -10.62 -4.20 -10.69
CA ILE A 641 -10.78 -5.66 -10.73
C ILE A 641 -9.47 -6.36 -10.35
N GLY A 642 -8.35 -5.93 -10.94
CA GLY A 642 -7.03 -6.50 -10.69
C GLY A 642 -6.57 -6.40 -9.24
N CYS A 643 -6.72 -5.21 -8.63
CA CYS A 643 -6.48 -4.98 -7.21
C CYS A 643 -7.24 -5.96 -6.32
N ALA A 644 -8.51 -6.25 -6.64
CA ALA A 644 -9.31 -7.19 -5.87
C ALA A 644 -8.75 -8.62 -5.97
N ARG A 645 -8.31 -9.09 -7.15
CA ARG A 645 -7.62 -10.39 -7.27
C ARG A 645 -6.28 -10.40 -6.52
N GLN A 646 -5.45 -9.38 -6.66
CA GLN A 646 -4.16 -9.31 -5.95
C GLN A 646 -4.38 -9.32 -4.42
N ALA A 647 -5.43 -8.66 -3.93
CA ALA A 647 -5.84 -8.69 -2.53
C ALA A 647 -6.31 -10.08 -2.07
N ARG A 648 -7.05 -10.82 -2.91
CA ARG A 648 -7.38 -12.25 -2.69
C ARG A 648 -6.12 -13.10 -2.51
N VAL A 649 -5.15 -12.97 -3.40
CA VAL A 649 -3.88 -13.72 -3.34
C VAL A 649 -3.11 -13.40 -2.06
N ALA A 650 -2.96 -12.11 -1.72
CA ALA A 650 -2.29 -11.68 -0.50
C ALA A 650 -2.97 -12.25 0.76
N LEU A 651 -4.29 -12.11 0.86
CA LEU A 651 -5.05 -12.53 2.05
C LEU A 651 -5.12 -14.06 2.18
N SER A 652 -5.30 -14.81 1.08
CA SER A 652 -5.32 -16.27 1.12
C SER A 652 -3.96 -16.87 1.42
N ALA A 653 -2.86 -16.30 0.90
CA ALA A 653 -1.51 -16.71 1.25
C ALA A 653 -1.24 -16.51 2.76
N ALA A 654 -1.69 -15.39 3.32
CA ALA A 654 -1.62 -15.12 4.76
C ALA A 654 -2.48 -16.12 5.57
N PHE A 655 -3.69 -16.42 5.11
CA PHE A 655 -4.60 -17.38 5.74
C PHE A 655 -3.97 -18.79 5.78
N GLU A 656 -3.46 -19.27 4.66
CA GLU A 656 -2.80 -20.58 4.56
C GLU A 656 -1.54 -20.67 5.43
N TYR A 657 -0.71 -19.62 5.44
CA TYR A 657 0.45 -19.55 6.34
C TYR A 657 0.03 -19.60 7.81
N CYS A 658 -1.00 -18.84 8.19
CA CYS A 658 -1.50 -18.79 9.57
C CYS A 658 -2.11 -20.11 10.04
N LEU A 659 -2.65 -20.95 9.15
CA LEU A 659 -3.08 -22.32 9.50
C LEU A 659 -1.88 -23.22 9.86
N LYS A 660 -0.80 -23.13 9.08
CA LYS A 660 0.36 -24.04 9.14
C LYS A 660 1.46 -23.61 10.11
N ARG A 661 1.57 -22.30 10.40
CA ARG A 661 2.64 -21.76 11.24
C ARG A 661 2.27 -21.87 12.71
N GLU A 662 3.12 -22.51 13.50
CA GLU A 662 2.98 -22.58 14.95
C GLU A 662 3.76 -21.47 15.69
N ALA A 663 3.18 -21.00 16.79
CA ALA A 663 3.80 -20.17 17.81
C ALA A 663 3.06 -20.38 19.15
N PHE A 664 3.77 -20.24 20.28
CA PHE A 664 3.19 -20.43 21.63
C PHE A 664 2.47 -21.78 21.82
N GLY A 665 2.96 -22.84 21.16
CA GLY A 665 2.41 -24.20 21.25
C GLY A 665 1.10 -24.43 20.50
N LYS A 666 0.71 -23.51 19.60
CA LYS A 666 -0.54 -23.55 18.83
C LYS A 666 -0.35 -22.98 17.42
N SER A 667 -1.34 -23.13 16.54
CA SER A 667 -1.36 -22.47 15.23
C SER A 667 -1.48 -20.95 15.40
N LEU A 668 -0.95 -20.15 14.48
CA LEU A 668 -1.20 -18.70 14.46
C LEU A 668 -2.70 -18.40 14.33
N MET A 669 -3.46 -19.26 13.65
CA MET A 669 -4.91 -19.12 13.51
C MET A 669 -5.65 -19.19 14.87
N ASP A 670 -5.10 -19.86 15.88
CA ASP A 670 -5.70 -19.89 17.22
C ASP A 670 -5.68 -18.51 17.90
N GLN A 671 -4.74 -17.65 17.53
CA GLN A 671 -4.53 -16.34 18.16
C GLN A 671 -5.63 -15.34 17.76
N PRO A 672 -6.38 -14.75 18.71
CA PRO A 672 -7.48 -13.83 18.39
C PRO A 672 -7.06 -12.62 17.54
N VAL A 673 -5.85 -12.09 17.76
CA VAL A 673 -5.30 -10.97 16.99
C VAL A 673 -5.10 -11.30 15.51
N VAL A 674 -4.72 -12.54 15.18
CA VAL A 674 -4.55 -13.02 13.80
C VAL A 674 -5.91 -13.10 13.11
N ARG A 675 -6.90 -13.74 13.78
CA ARG A 675 -8.27 -13.84 13.27
C ARG A 675 -8.93 -12.48 13.07
N HIS A 676 -8.73 -11.53 13.99
CA HIS A 676 -9.22 -10.16 13.84
C HIS A 676 -8.62 -9.46 12.60
N ARG A 677 -7.31 -9.62 12.37
CA ARG A 677 -6.62 -9.01 11.22
C ARG A 677 -7.11 -9.57 9.89
N LEU A 678 -7.25 -10.89 9.80
CA LEU A 678 -7.82 -11.57 8.62
C LEU A 678 -9.27 -11.15 8.38
N ALA A 679 -10.09 -11.03 9.43
CA ALA A 679 -11.49 -10.63 9.34
C ALA A 679 -11.67 -9.18 8.84
N LYS A 680 -10.86 -8.22 9.33
CA LYS A 680 -10.90 -6.82 8.86
C LYS A 680 -10.64 -6.73 7.35
N CYS A 681 -9.55 -7.34 6.89
CA CYS A 681 -9.16 -7.30 5.48
C CYS A 681 -10.14 -8.10 4.60
N GLY A 682 -10.63 -9.26 5.07
CA GLY A 682 -11.63 -10.05 4.38
C GLY A 682 -12.95 -9.29 4.16
N ALA A 683 -13.42 -8.56 5.17
CA ALA A 683 -14.61 -7.72 5.03
C ALA A 683 -14.43 -6.60 3.99
N GLN A 684 -13.27 -5.93 3.98
CA GLN A 684 -12.95 -4.91 2.97
C GLN A 684 -12.86 -5.49 1.56
N LEU A 685 -12.29 -6.69 1.43
CA LEU A 685 -12.10 -7.40 0.17
C LEU A 685 -13.42 -7.84 -0.47
N GLU A 686 -14.29 -8.51 0.31
CA GLU A 686 -15.59 -8.94 -0.22
C GLU A 686 -16.53 -7.75 -0.50
N ALA A 687 -16.43 -6.65 0.27
CA ALA A 687 -17.13 -5.41 -0.03
C ALA A 687 -16.66 -4.78 -1.35
N GLN A 688 -15.34 -4.72 -1.59
CA GLN A 688 -14.77 -4.22 -2.84
C GLN A 688 -15.16 -5.09 -4.04
N TRP A 689 -15.15 -6.42 -3.89
CA TRP A 689 -15.58 -7.33 -4.95
C TRP A 689 -17.07 -7.16 -5.27
N SER A 690 -17.92 -7.12 -4.24
CA SER A 690 -19.38 -6.90 -4.40
C SER A 690 -19.70 -5.56 -5.08
N TRP A 691 -18.96 -4.50 -4.74
CA TRP A 691 -19.08 -3.21 -5.42
C TRP A 691 -18.65 -3.31 -6.88
N THR A 692 -17.53 -4.00 -7.16
CA THR A 692 -17.01 -4.20 -8.53
C THR A 692 -18.01 -4.96 -9.41
N GLU A 693 -18.63 -6.03 -8.91
CA GLU A 693 -19.67 -6.77 -9.64
C GLU A 693 -20.92 -5.90 -9.90
N SER A 694 -21.39 -5.16 -8.88
CA SER A 694 -22.51 -4.22 -9.03
C SER A 694 -22.21 -3.10 -10.03
N PHE A 695 -20.95 -2.66 -10.10
CA PHE A 695 -20.47 -1.65 -11.03
C PHE A 695 -20.46 -2.16 -12.47
N VAL A 696 -19.92 -3.37 -12.69
CA VAL A 696 -19.93 -4.05 -13.98
C VAL A 696 -21.37 -4.29 -14.45
N TYR A 697 -22.27 -4.70 -13.55
CA TYR A 697 -23.69 -4.84 -13.85
C TYR A 697 -24.32 -3.50 -14.30
N ALA A 698 -24.02 -2.39 -13.63
CA ALA A 698 -24.50 -1.06 -14.01
C ALA A 698 -23.97 -0.64 -15.40
N MET A 699 -22.70 -0.92 -15.71
CA MET A 699 -22.11 -0.67 -17.05
C MET A 699 -22.82 -1.45 -18.18
N ILE A 700 -23.38 -2.63 -17.89
CA ILE A 700 -24.15 -3.44 -18.86
C ILE A 700 -25.60 -2.95 -18.98
N LYS A 701 -26.23 -2.52 -17.87
CA LYS A 701 -27.66 -2.19 -17.85
C LYS A 701 -27.99 -0.73 -18.18
N LEU A 702 -27.05 0.20 -17.99
CA LEU A 702 -27.24 1.60 -18.36
C LEU A 702 -26.96 1.82 -19.87
N PRO A 703 -27.72 2.69 -20.56
CA PRO A 703 -27.32 3.19 -21.86
C PRO A 703 -25.94 3.82 -21.78
N LYS A 704 -25.07 3.57 -22.77
CA LYS A 704 -23.64 3.97 -22.72
C LYS A 704 -23.41 5.44 -22.38
N LYS A 705 -24.25 6.34 -22.93
CA LYS A 705 -24.21 7.79 -22.66
C LYS A 705 -24.48 8.12 -21.19
N ASP A 706 -25.42 7.41 -20.57
CA ASP A 706 -25.80 7.62 -19.18
C ASP A 706 -24.75 6.99 -18.26
N ALA A 707 -24.23 5.80 -18.60
CA ALA A 707 -23.08 5.20 -17.91
C ALA A 707 -21.86 6.14 -17.88
N ASP A 708 -21.51 6.77 -19.01
CA ASP A 708 -20.37 7.70 -19.08
C ASP A 708 -20.53 8.94 -18.18
N VAL A 709 -21.77 9.41 -17.97
CA VAL A 709 -22.07 10.54 -17.09
C VAL A 709 -22.12 10.07 -15.63
N GLU A 710 -22.96 9.11 -15.31
CA GLU A 710 -23.27 8.68 -13.94
C GLU A 710 -22.11 7.94 -13.28
N LEU A 711 -21.43 7.06 -14.02
CA LEU A 711 -20.40 6.19 -13.47
C LEU A 711 -18.99 6.79 -13.57
N GLY A 712 -18.75 7.81 -14.38
CA GLY A 712 -17.40 8.37 -14.58
C GLY A 712 -16.68 8.81 -13.31
N GLY A 713 -17.39 9.45 -12.35
CA GLY A 713 -16.85 9.78 -11.03
C GLY A 713 -16.66 8.55 -10.15
N LEU A 714 -17.64 7.64 -10.15
CA LEU A 714 -17.59 6.42 -9.35
C LEU A 714 -16.51 5.43 -9.84
N THR A 715 -16.14 5.42 -11.12
CA THR A 715 -15.00 4.65 -11.66
C THR A 715 -13.69 5.10 -11.00
N ALA A 716 -13.52 6.41 -10.79
CA ALA A 716 -12.34 6.96 -10.12
C ALA A 716 -12.28 6.50 -8.65
N ALA A 717 -13.40 6.59 -7.92
CA ALA A 717 -13.50 6.10 -6.55
C ALA A 717 -13.30 4.58 -6.43
N ALA A 718 -13.86 3.78 -7.35
CA ALA A 718 -13.73 2.32 -7.34
C ALA A 718 -12.27 1.89 -7.51
N LYS A 719 -11.51 2.52 -8.41
CA LYS A 719 -10.07 2.26 -8.58
C LYS A 719 -9.26 2.72 -7.38
N ALA A 720 -9.53 3.91 -6.85
CA ALA A 720 -8.84 4.46 -5.68
C ALA A 720 -9.02 3.54 -4.46
N GLN A 721 -10.28 3.20 -4.13
CA GLN A 721 -10.62 2.30 -3.04
C GLN A 721 -10.02 0.90 -3.21
N ALA A 722 -10.02 0.34 -4.42
CA ALA A 722 -9.40 -0.96 -4.68
C ALA A 722 -7.89 -0.97 -4.36
N GLY A 723 -7.19 0.13 -4.65
CA GLY A 723 -5.78 0.32 -4.26
C GLY A 723 -5.55 0.36 -2.74
N VAL A 724 -6.47 0.98 -1.99
CA VAL A 724 -6.46 0.96 -0.51
C VAL A 724 -6.70 -0.46 0.02
N VAL A 725 -7.67 -1.19 -0.54
CA VAL A 725 -7.99 -2.57 -0.12
C VAL A 725 -6.82 -3.52 -0.42
N LEU A 726 -6.15 -3.38 -1.57
CA LEU A 726 -4.92 -4.11 -1.88
C LEU A 726 -3.80 -3.79 -0.87
N MET A 727 -3.59 -2.51 -0.53
CA MET A 727 -2.61 -2.11 0.49
C MET A 727 -2.89 -2.79 1.84
N GLU A 728 -4.11 -2.71 2.35
CA GLU A 728 -4.50 -3.32 3.63
C GLU A 728 -4.27 -4.85 3.60
N CYS A 729 -4.66 -5.53 2.51
CA CYS A 729 -4.48 -6.98 2.38
C CYS A 729 -3.00 -7.40 2.24
N ALA A 730 -2.21 -6.66 1.48
CA ALA A 730 -0.77 -6.92 1.33
C ALA A 730 0.00 -6.65 2.63
N GLN A 731 -0.34 -5.57 3.35
CA GLN A 731 0.22 -5.30 4.69
C GLN A 731 -0.27 -6.33 5.73
N CYS A 732 -1.48 -6.87 5.55
CA CYS A 732 -1.99 -7.98 6.35
C CYS A 732 -1.09 -9.20 6.21
N ALA A 733 -0.78 -9.58 4.95
CA ALA A 733 0.10 -10.68 4.64
C ALA A 733 1.50 -10.50 5.21
N VAL A 734 2.23 -9.43 4.86
CA VAL A 734 3.62 -9.22 5.31
C VAL A 734 3.78 -9.39 6.83
N LEU A 735 2.90 -8.75 7.60
CA LEU A 735 2.98 -8.78 9.07
C LEU A 735 2.54 -10.12 9.68
N LEU A 736 1.63 -10.87 9.04
CA LEU A 736 1.27 -12.22 9.47
C LEU A 736 2.34 -13.26 9.13
N PHE A 737 3.07 -13.08 8.02
CA PHE A 737 4.28 -13.84 7.72
C PHE A 737 5.46 -13.46 8.65
N GLY A 738 5.44 -12.28 9.26
CA GLY A 738 6.48 -11.77 10.15
C GLY A 738 7.79 -11.51 9.39
N GLY A 739 8.93 -11.90 9.96
CA GLY A 739 10.24 -11.75 9.29
C GLY A 739 10.33 -12.43 7.93
N ASN A 740 9.55 -13.51 7.69
CA ASN A 740 9.47 -14.13 6.35
C ASN A 740 8.84 -13.17 5.33
N GLY A 741 7.82 -12.39 5.71
CA GLY A 741 7.12 -11.46 4.82
C GLY A 741 7.93 -10.22 4.44
N PHE A 742 9.02 -9.95 5.16
CA PHE A 742 10.04 -8.95 4.83
C PHE A 742 11.14 -9.51 3.91
N THR A 743 11.21 -10.83 3.72
CA THR A 743 12.29 -11.48 2.98
C THR A 743 11.90 -11.69 1.52
N ARG A 744 12.73 -11.23 0.57
CA ARG A 744 12.51 -11.34 -0.89
C ARG A 744 12.60 -12.77 -1.46
N SER A 745 12.66 -13.79 -0.60
CA SER A 745 12.89 -15.18 -0.98
C SER A 745 12.32 -16.15 0.06
N GLY A 746 12.05 -17.39 -0.37
CA GLY A 746 11.56 -18.44 0.51
C GLY A 746 10.09 -18.24 0.89
N LYS A 747 9.71 -18.69 2.10
CA LYS A 747 8.28 -18.90 2.43
C LYS A 747 7.41 -17.64 2.39
N GLY A 748 7.97 -16.45 2.59
CA GLY A 748 7.23 -15.18 2.55
C GLY A 748 7.41 -14.37 1.27
N GLU A 749 8.09 -14.91 0.26
CA GLU A 749 8.41 -14.21 -0.99
C GLU A 749 7.16 -13.65 -1.70
N ILE A 750 6.04 -14.39 -1.69
CA ILE A 750 4.79 -13.90 -2.25
C ILE A 750 4.25 -12.68 -1.50
N ALA A 751 4.30 -12.66 -0.17
CA ALA A 751 3.85 -11.53 0.64
C ALA A 751 4.73 -10.29 0.42
N GLU A 752 6.04 -10.48 0.31
CA GLU A 752 7.01 -9.42 -0.04
C GLU A 752 6.73 -8.83 -1.43
N LYS A 753 6.51 -9.70 -2.44
CA LYS A 753 6.13 -9.27 -3.79
C LYS A 753 4.80 -8.53 -3.78
N MET A 754 3.75 -9.04 -3.13
CA MET A 754 2.43 -8.37 -3.05
C MET A 754 2.53 -6.97 -2.46
N TRP A 755 3.38 -6.77 -1.45
CA TRP A 755 3.59 -5.44 -0.87
C TRP A 755 4.26 -4.47 -1.86
N ARG A 756 5.19 -4.96 -2.68
CA ARG A 756 5.82 -4.16 -3.74
C ARG A 756 4.92 -3.87 -4.94
N GLU A 757 3.86 -4.64 -5.17
CA GLU A 757 2.83 -4.36 -6.19
C GLU A 757 1.93 -3.15 -5.84
N VAL A 758 1.83 -2.77 -4.56
CA VAL A 758 0.89 -1.74 -4.09
C VAL A 758 1.08 -0.37 -4.80
N PRO A 759 2.31 0.20 -4.93
CA PRO A 759 2.50 1.46 -5.63
C PRO A 759 2.12 1.40 -7.11
N GLY A 760 2.37 0.25 -7.77
CA GLY A 760 2.02 0.00 -9.18
C GLY A 760 0.50 -0.04 -9.44
N ASN A 761 -0.32 -0.02 -8.40
CA ASN A 761 -1.77 0.06 -8.49
C ASN A 761 -2.34 1.37 -7.94
N ARG A 762 -1.75 1.94 -6.88
CA ARG A 762 -2.22 3.21 -6.28
C ARG A 762 -1.85 4.45 -7.10
N ILE A 763 -0.75 4.41 -7.88
CA ILE A 763 -0.21 5.56 -8.61
C ILE A 763 -0.71 5.68 -10.08
N PRO A 764 -0.56 4.68 -10.98
CA PRO A 764 -1.00 4.79 -12.37
C PRO A 764 -2.53 4.72 -12.52
N GLY A 765 -3.08 5.07 -13.70
CA GLY A 765 -4.53 5.29 -13.90
C GLY A 765 -5.09 6.56 -13.23
N GLY A 766 -4.21 7.38 -12.66
CA GLY A 766 -4.50 8.49 -11.75
C GLY A 766 -4.19 8.10 -10.30
N SER A 767 -3.48 8.97 -9.57
CA SER A 767 -3.17 8.72 -8.16
C SER A 767 -4.44 8.76 -7.31
N GLU A 768 -4.40 8.07 -6.18
CA GLU A 768 -5.53 7.96 -5.24
C GLU A 768 -6.15 9.32 -4.88
N ASP A 769 -5.35 10.31 -4.50
CA ASP A 769 -5.82 11.65 -4.11
C ASP A 769 -6.54 12.37 -5.27
N VAL A 770 -5.96 12.28 -6.49
CA VAL A 770 -6.52 12.87 -7.72
C VAL A 770 -7.84 12.21 -8.09
N LEU A 771 -7.99 10.91 -7.82
CA LEU A 771 -9.20 10.17 -8.16
C LEU A 771 -10.32 10.31 -7.12
N PHE A 772 -9.99 10.45 -5.84
CA PHE A 772 -11.00 10.82 -4.83
C PHE A 772 -11.53 12.25 -5.07
N ASP A 773 -10.67 13.22 -5.36
CA ASP A 773 -11.08 14.57 -5.79
C ASP A 773 -11.93 14.51 -7.09
N LEU A 774 -11.46 13.82 -8.13
CA LEU A 774 -12.18 13.68 -9.39
C LEU A 774 -13.58 13.07 -9.19
N SER A 775 -13.71 12.06 -8.33
CA SER A 775 -15.01 11.45 -7.99
C SER A 775 -15.99 12.51 -7.48
N ILE A 776 -15.60 13.26 -6.43
CA ILE A 776 -16.46 14.28 -5.84
C ILE A 776 -16.78 15.39 -6.84
N ARG A 777 -15.79 15.87 -7.63
CA ARG A 777 -16.04 16.89 -8.67
C ARG A 777 -17.04 16.44 -9.74
N GLN A 778 -17.00 15.19 -10.18
CA GLN A 778 -18.01 14.68 -11.13
C GLN A 778 -19.38 14.51 -10.48
N LEU A 779 -19.45 14.02 -9.23
CA LEU A 779 -20.72 13.90 -8.50
C LEU A 779 -21.39 15.27 -8.29
N VAL A 780 -20.63 16.29 -7.87
CA VAL A 780 -21.12 17.67 -7.74
C VAL A 780 -21.60 18.22 -9.08
N LYS A 781 -20.83 18.05 -10.16
CA LYS A 781 -21.20 18.47 -11.51
C LYS A 781 -22.50 17.81 -11.98
N ASN A 782 -22.63 16.50 -11.78
CA ASN A 782 -23.81 15.73 -12.17
C ASN A 782 -25.05 16.15 -11.37
N TYR A 783 -24.91 16.33 -10.06
CA TYR A 783 -25.98 16.86 -9.20
C TYR A 783 -26.45 18.24 -9.68
N GLN A 784 -25.52 19.19 -9.84
CA GLN A 784 -25.86 20.54 -10.32
C GLN A 784 -26.53 20.54 -11.70
N ASN A 785 -26.08 19.69 -12.62
CA ASN A 785 -26.70 19.58 -13.94
C ASN A 785 -28.13 19.03 -13.86
N LYS A 786 -28.37 17.99 -13.05
CA LYS A 786 -29.71 17.43 -12.84
C LYS A 786 -30.65 18.43 -12.17
N THR A 787 -30.20 19.10 -11.11
CA THR A 787 -30.97 20.14 -10.43
C THR A 787 -31.36 21.26 -11.40
N LYS A 788 -30.42 21.79 -12.19
CA LYS A 788 -30.69 22.78 -13.25
C LYS A 788 -31.65 22.29 -14.34
N MET A 789 -31.76 20.98 -14.58
CA MET A 789 -32.74 20.42 -15.52
C MET A 789 -34.14 20.31 -14.90
N LEU A 790 -34.24 20.09 -13.59
CA LEU A 790 -35.52 20.09 -12.84
C LEU A 790 -36.06 21.51 -12.62
N GLU A 791 -35.18 22.49 -12.41
CA GLU A 791 -35.52 23.92 -12.23
C GLU A 791 -35.97 24.63 -13.52
N ARG A 792 -35.75 24.02 -14.70
CA ARG A 792 -36.20 24.60 -15.97
C ARG A 792 -37.74 24.62 -16.02
N PRO A 793 -38.38 25.77 -16.30
CA PRO A 793 -39.83 25.84 -16.44
C PRO A 793 -40.33 24.87 -17.51
N ARG A 794 -41.28 23.99 -17.13
CA ARG A 794 -41.99 23.10 -18.07
C ARG A 794 -42.66 23.97 -19.15
N GLY A 795 -42.17 23.85 -20.39
CA GLY A 795 -42.61 24.66 -21.54
C GLY A 795 -41.51 25.51 -22.18
N SER A 796 -40.33 25.64 -21.57
CA SER A 796 -39.19 26.38 -22.14
C SER A 796 -38.37 25.57 -23.16
N SER A 797 -39.01 25.07 -24.22
CA SER A 797 -38.28 24.55 -25.39
C SER A 797 -37.75 25.71 -26.22
N LYS A 798 -36.44 25.97 -26.18
CA LYS A 798 -35.76 26.62 -27.29
C LYS A 798 -35.64 25.61 -28.44
N LEU A 799 -36.59 25.73 -29.38
CA LEU A 799 -36.33 25.48 -30.80
C LEU A 799 -35.33 26.52 -31.32
#